data_AF-A0A1I1ZAI6-F1
#
_entry.id   AF-A0A1I1ZAI6-F1
#
_cell.length_a   1.000
_cell.length_b   1.000
_cell.length_c   1.000
_cell.angle_alpha   90.00
_cell.angle_beta   90.00
_cell.angle_gamma   90.00
#
_symmetry.space_group_name_H-M   'P 1'
#
loop_
_entity.id
_entity.type
_entity.pdbx_description
1 polymer ?
#
loop_
_entity_poly.entity_id
_entity_poly.type
_entity_poly.pdbx_seq_one_letter_code
_entity_poly.pdbx_strand_id
1 'polypeptide(L)'
;MTTGSTEDSRGLAEKVSDDSGPTEEIPVEISFEIIRLFSEGLYQSPHKAIEELVSNGFDAGANQVRVITPRSLADDPSGTDSLWVIDDGCGMDAEGFARLWRVAESTKTEGSTVRGRAPIGQFGIGKLAAYVLARRLTHISKRDGQYLYASMDFKKVEGKRQNDRNSTPVAVDLHIVDEEDARKLLSEVEVRDPDAWSLLFGDKAANTWTAAALSDFKKLFEKFKPGVLGWVLRTGLPLSSNFRIYLNSEEQRSAKEEATILYFSKIGGPEDKVAEKLGLETTLTGLKIPGLVGEVSGKATLYEKPLQAGKSMQYGRSNGFFIRVRGRVINLEDELFGLEALNHAAWSRFSLDAEVDGLREHLLSSREGVRDSAVLDALREYLRAKFNEARAAFNADNRTKLIGIDLEQLLNGASPSVLGDPLLSAVRQAIAHEQQPSHYISAPTHLADEERAAWFAEFTLGVLQQPILDVKITKMGPYDRLVEYDTTTRILQINEEHPFIAKMLAHSKNQTPVTLFATSEILTDAFLREGGISPETTAEVFSLRDRALRQIAGDYGPDAAEVLRHLSIADQDKDALEKAVGQAFIVLGFEYERRGGNRGGADGILDARLGKSETKLEDFRIVYDAKTTAGSSISVDKVHFDALWDFKKTESADFGFIIGKKFAGQESDDSAVNRRTSQGREDRPMTVMLTAHLRRLVELHYRFGVTLTQVRDLFDGALTVKEVEEWLQKLEKELSESQPPVPLRKLLKKLEECKGDTLSQPNIHAVRMLDARLKQYEPERLVAALQAVQTIVGTRWIEVNKASGDVRMSHTAESIITEVDRRLQDDLGLPAVEDETPES
;
A
#
# COMPACT_ATOMS: atom_id res chain seq x y z
N MET A 1 -60.20 -10.05 -59.00
CA MET A 1 -59.16 -9.46 -59.87
C MET A 1 -58.03 -8.97 -58.98
N THR A 2 -56.86 -9.56 -59.20
CA THR A 2 -55.59 -9.34 -58.50
C THR A 2 -54.96 -8.01 -58.89
N THR A 3 -54.55 -7.22 -57.90
CA THR A 3 -53.41 -6.29 -58.03
C THR A 3 -52.61 -6.36 -56.72
N GLY A 4 -51.66 -7.29 -56.69
CA GLY A 4 -50.64 -7.33 -55.64
C GLY A 4 -49.58 -6.28 -55.94
N SER A 5 -49.47 -5.29 -55.07
CA SER A 5 -48.27 -4.47 -54.94
C SER A 5 -47.25 -5.27 -54.15
N THR A 6 -46.33 -5.95 -54.84
CA THR A 6 -45.12 -6.48 -54.22
C THR A 6 -44.23 -5.30 -53.87
N GLU A 7 -44.20 -4.93 -52.59
CA GLU A 7 -43.21 -4.01 -52.04
C GLU A 7 -41.82 -4.61 -52.27
N ASP A 8 -40.98 -3.87 -52.99
CA ASP A 8 -39.63 -4.27 -53.33
C ASP A 8 -38.75 -4.29 -52.07
N SER A 9 -38.65 -5.47 -51.44
CA SER A 9 -37.93 -5.74 -50.19
C SER A 9 -36.41 -5.89 -50.37
N ARG A 10 -35.86 -5.51 -51.53
CA ARG A 10 -34.41 -5.58 -51.79
C ARG A 10 -33.64 -4.58 -50.91
N GLY A 11 -32.45 -5.00 -50.49
CA GLY A 11 -31.54 -4.18 -49.70
C GLY A 11 -30.98 -3.01 -50.49
N LEU A 12 -30.54 -1.96 -49.79
CA LEU A 12 -30.02 -0.72 -50.40
C LEU A 12 -28.90 -0.98 -51.43
N ALA A 13 -28.01 -1.94 -51.16
CA ALA A 13 -26.91 -2.28 -52.07
C ALA A 13 -27.39 -2.84 -53.42
N GLU A 14 -28.45 -3.66 -53.43
CA GLU A 14 -29.03 -4.23 -54.65
C GLU A 14 -29.85 -3.19 -55.43
N LYS A 15 -30.46 -2.23 -54.72
CA LYS A 15 -31.20 -1.11 -55.34
C LYS A 15 -30.28 -0.11 -56.03
N VAL A 16 -29.06 0.06 -55.51
CA VAL A 16 -28.04 0.98 -56.07
C VAL A 16 -27.27 0.34 -57.23
N SER A 17 -27.15 -0.99 -57.30
CA SER A 17 -26.49 -1.68 -58.41
C SER A 17 -27.31 -1.71 -59.71
N ASP A 18 -28.64 -1.60 -59.62
CA ASP A 18 -29.57 -1.61 -60.77
C ASP A 18 -29.80 -0.20 -61.37
N ASP A 19 -29.25 0.86 -60.75
CA ASP A 19 -29.48 2.24 -61.18
C ASP A 19 -28.59 2.57 -62.41
N SER A 20 -29.23 2.75 -63.57
CA SER A 20 -28.59 3.04 -64.87
C SER A 20 -28.66 4.53 -65.24
N GLY A 21 -28.75 5.39 -64.22
CA GLY A 21 -28.63 6.84 -64.38
C GLY A 21 -27.23 7.26 -64.86
N PRO A 22 -27.09 8.47 -65.43
CA PRO A 22 -25.78 9.00 -65.82
C PRO A 22 -24.87 9.11 -64.59
N THR A 23 -23.76 8.38 -64.61
CA THR A 23 -22.75 8.39 -63.55
C THR A 23 -21.76 9.52 -63.78
N GLU A 24 -21.60 10.39 -62.78
CA GLU A 24 -20.49 11.35 -62.72
C GLU A 24 -19.40 10.77 -61.82
N GLU A 25 -18.18 10.61 -62.36
CA GLU A 25 -17.03 10.17 -61.58
C GLU A 25 -16.59 11.30 -60.63
N ILE A 26 -16.80 11.11 -59.33
CA ILE A 26 -16.29 12.03 -58.30
C ILE A 26 -14.91 11.51 -57.87
N PRO A 27 -13.80 12.19 -58.21
CA PRO A 27 -12.48 11.77 -57.76
C PRO A 27 -12.35 11.94 -56.24
N VAL A 28 -11.90 10.90 -55.56
CA VAL A 28 -11.58 10.95 -54.13
C VAL A 28 -10.18 11.52 -53.95
N GLU A 29 -10.08 12.79 -53.59
CA GLU A 29 -8.82 13.48 -53.30
C GLU A 29 -8.42 13.32 -51.82
N ILE A 30 -7.17 12.94 -51.56
CA ILE A 30 -6.62 12.85 -50.20
C ILE A 30 -5.86 14.13 -49.88
N SER A 31 -6.25 14.84 -48.82
CA SER A 31 -5.49 16.01 -48.37
C SER A 31 -4.15 15.62 -47.75
N PHE A 32 -3.08 16.37 -48.03
CA PHE A 32 -1.79 16.19 -47.35
C PHE A 32 -1.85 16.54 -45.86
N GLU A 33 -2.94 17.16 -45.39
CA GLU A 33 -3.26 17.34 -43.97
C GLU A 33 -3.28 16.01 -43.21
N ILE A 34 -3.54 14.90 -43.91
CA ILE A 34 -3.48 13.55 -43.35
C ILE A 34 -2.09 13.22 -42.78
N ILE A 35 -1.01 13.78 -43.36
CA ILE A 35 0.35 13.63 -42.85
C ILE A 35 0.43 14.24 -41.46
N ARG A 36 -0.12 15.46 -41.26
CA ARG A 36 -0.15 16.13 -39.96
C ARG A 36 -0.97 15.35 -38.95
N LEU A 37 -2.19 14.95 -39.32
CA LEU A 37 -3.11 14.24 -38.42
C LEU A 37 -2.53 12.89 -37.96
N PHE A 38 -1.93 12.11 -38.87
CA PHE A 38 -1.25 10.87 -38.49
C PHE A 38 0.00 11.15 -37.66
N SER A 39 0.85 12.08 -38.08
CA SER A 39 2.08 12.43 -37.36
C SER A 39 1.80 12.87 -35.91
N GLU A 40 0.88 13.82 -35.69
CA GLU A 40 0.53 14.35 -34.37
C GLU A 40 -0.17 13.31 -33.48
N GLY A 41 -0.99 12.43 -34.07
CA GLY A 41 -1.65 11.35 -33.32
C GLY A 41 -0.73 10.19 -32.96
N LEU A 42 0.29 9.90 -33.79
CA LEU A 42 1.21 8.77 -33.62
C LEU A 42 2.42 9.10 -32.74
N TYR A 43 2.92 10.32 -32.80
CA TYR A 43 4.17 10.71 -32.13
C TYR A 43 3.94 11.87 -31.17
N GLN A 44 3.67 11.53 -29.90
CA GLN A 44 3.48 12.53 -28.84
C GLN A 44 4.77 12.91 -28.10
N SER A 45 5.86 12.16 -28.33
CA SER A 45 7.16 12.36 -27.69
C SER A 45 8.25 12.67 -28.72
N PRO A 46 9.02 13.77 -28.53
CA PRO A 46 10.09 14.08 -29.47
C PRO A 46 11.22 13.04 -29.45
N HIS A 47 11.46 12.41 -28.31
CA HIS A 47 12.47 11.37 -28.14
C HIS A 47 12.14 10.12 -28.96
N LYS A 48 10.85 9.76 -29.01
CA LYS A 48 10.34 8.63 -29.78
C LYS A 48 10.41 8.87 -31.28
N ALA A 49 10.13 10.10 -31.69
CA ALA A 49 10.28 10.48 -33.08
C ALA A 49 11.76 10.39 -33.54
N ILE A 50 12.72 10.69 -32.66
CA ILE A 50 14.16 10.51 -32.94
C ILE A 50 14.54 9.02 -32.92
N GLU A 51 14.00 8.22 -32.00
CA GLU A 51 14.18 6.75 -31.96
C GLU A 51 13.81 6.10 -33.30
N GLU A 52 12.70 6.53 -33.93
CA GLU A 52 12.31 6.03 -35.26
C GLU A 52 13.38 6.29 -36.33
N LEU A 53 14.02 7.47 -36.32
CA LEU A 53 15.12 7.76 -37.24
C LEU A 53 16.32 6.86 -37.00
N VAL A 54 16.68 6.60 -35.73
CA VAL A 54 17.75 5.67 -35.37
C VAL A 54 17.42 4.23 -35.80
N SER A 55 16.15 3.82 -35.67
CA SER A 55 15.69 2.49 -36.10
C SER A 55 15.83 2.27 -37.61
N ASN A 56 15.77 3.34 -38.42
CA ASN A 56 16.03 3.23 -39.85
C ASN A 56 17.49 2.85 -40.15
N GLY A 57 18.45 3.36 -39.36
CA GLY A 57 19.85 2.95 -39.45
C GLY A 57 20.05 1.48 -39.07
N PHE A 58 19.33 1.00 -38.04
CA PHE A 58 19.31 -0.42 -37.70
C PHE A 58 18.80 -1.28 -38.88
N ASP A 59 17.67 -0.88 -39.47
CA ASP A 59 17.07 -1.56 -40.62
C ASP A 59 17.94 -1.52 -41.88
N ALA A 60 18.80 -0.50 -42.01
CA ALA A 60 19.79 -0.37 -43.08
C ALA A 60 21.02 -1.26 -42.88
N GLY A 61 21.10 -2.01 -41.78
CA GLY A 61 22.24 -2.87 -41.48
C GLY A 61 23.48 -2.09 -41.03
N ALA A 62 23.32 -0.91 -40.42
CA ALA A 62 24.42 -0.12 -39.86
C ALA A 62 25.02 -0.78 -38.61
N ASN A 63 26.34 -0.85 -38.48
CA ASN A 63 27.00 -1.32 -37.26
C ASN A 63 26.99 -0.27 -36.16
N GLN A 64 26.94 1.01 -36.53
CA GLN A 64 26.81 2.10 -35.58
C GLN A 64 25.88 3.21 -36.10
N VAL A 65 25.16 3.84 -35.17
CA VAL A 65 24.38 5.06 -35.41
C VAL A 65 24.82 6.13 -34.43
N ARG A 66 25.00 7.35 -34.92
CA ARG A 66 25.41 8.51 -34.14
C ARG A 66 24.33 9.57 -34.18
N VAL A 67 23.92 10.06 -33.02
CA VAL A 67 22.93 11.12 -32.86
C VAL A 67 23.62 12.36 -32.29
N ILE A 68 23.51 13.49 -32.99
CA ILE A 68 24.10 14.76 -32.59
C ILE A 68 22.97 15.75 -32.34
N THR A 69 22.79 16.15 -31.09
CA THR A 69 21.67 17.02 -30.66
C THR A 69 22.06 18.48 -30.74
N PRO A 70 21.14 19.40 -31.12
CA PRO A 70 21.42 20.83 -31.12
C PRO A 70 22.01 21.30 -29.78
N ARG A 71 22.99 22.21 -29.83
CA ARG A 71 23.57 22.77 -28.61
C ARG A 71 22.56 23.67 -27.89
N SER A 72 22.82 23.95 -26.61
CA SER A 72 21.97 24.87 -25.83
C SER A 72 21.97 26.26 -26.47
N LEU A 73 20.89 27.04 -26.26
CA LEU A 73 20.84 28.45 -26.67
C LEU A 73 21.99 29.30 -26.09
N ALA A 74 22.62 28.85 -25.01
CA ALA A 74 23.83 29.49 -24.46
C ALA A 74 25.06 29.29 -25.35
N ASP A 75 25.16 28.14 -26.03
CA ASP A 75 26.32 27.72 -26.83
C ASP A 75 26.08 27.90 -28.34
N ASP A 76 24.80 27.96 -28.77
CA ASP A 76 24.35 28.42 -30.08
C ASP A 76 23.21 29.46 -29.91
N PRO A 77 23.55 30.75 -29.74
CA PRO A 77 22.57 31.83 -29.60
C PRO A 77 21.69 32.02 -30.84
N SER A 78 22.12 31.51 -32.00
CA SER A 78 21.35 31.59 -33.24
C SER A 78 20.23 30.54 -33.30
N GLY A 79 20.33 29.47 -32.51
CA GLY A 79 19.38 28.36 -32.49
C GLY A 79 19.23 27.66 -33.85
N THR A 80 20.29 27.66 -34.66
CA THR A 80 20.27 27.14 -36.04
C THR A 80 20.88 25.74 -36.16
N ASP A 81 21.50 25.23 -35.09
CA ASP A 81 22.05 23.87 -35.04
C ASP A 81 21.02 22.81 -35.46
N SER A 82 21.43 21.90 -36.35
CA SER A 82 20.58 20.78 -36.78
C SER A 82 20.68 19.60 -35.80
N LEU A 83 19.63 18.78 -35.76
CA LEU A 83 19.72 17.45 -35.14
C LEU A 83 20.11 16.44 -36.22
N TRP A 84 21.21 15.74 -36.00
CA TRP A 84 21.73 14.75 -36.95
C TRP A 84 21.52 13.32 -36.44
N VAL A 85 21.12 12.42 -37.33
CA VAL A 85 21.16 10.97 -37.15
C VAL A 85 21.97 10.38 -38.30
N ILE A 86 23.11 9.77 -37.99
CA ILE A 86 24.12 9.32 -38.95
C ILE A 86 24.37 7.83 -38.77
N ASP A 87 24.31 7.05 -39.85
CA ASP A 87 24.53 5.59 -39.84
C ASP A 87 25.51 5.12 -40.92
N ASP A 88 26.22 4.02 -40.67
CA ASP A 88 27.10 3.31 -41.61
C ASP A 88 26.42 2.11 -42.32
N GLY A 89 25.11 2.23 -42.52
CA GLY A 89 24.27 1.23 -43.18
C GLY A 89 24.54 1.15 -44.68
N CYS A 90 23.61 0.55 -45.43
CA CYS A 90 23.76 0.32 -46.87
C CYS A 90 23.76 1.59 -47.73
N GLY A 91 23.45 2.76 -47.16
CA GLY A 91 23.25 3.99 -47.92
C GLY A 91 22.04 3.93 -48.87
N MET A 92 21.84 4.98 -49.65
CA MET A 92 20.75 5.12 -50.61
C MET A 92 21.26 5.62 -51.97
N ASP A 93 20.75 4.98 -53.03
CA ASP A 93 20.84 5.46 -54.41
C ASP A 93 19.57 6.27 -54.76
N ALA A 94 19.47 6.77 -55.99
CA ALA A 94 18.31 7.55 -56.45
C ALA A 94 16.97 6.81 -56.29
N GLU A 95 16.95 5.49 -56.54
CA GLU A 95 15.75 4.68 -56.35
C GLU A 95 15.40 4.51 -54.87
N GLY A 96 16.42 4.38 -54.01
CA GLY A 96 16.31 4.40 -52.56
C GLY A 96 15.67 5.69 -52.05
N PHE A 97 16.10 6.86 -52.54
CA PHE A 97 15.47 8.14 -52.23
C PHE A 97 14.02 8.22 -52.72
N ALA A 98 13.74 7.74 -53.94
CA ALA A 98 12.37 7.71 -54.47
C ALA A 98 11.45 6.82 -53.60
N ARG A 99 11.93 5.64 -53.17
CA ARG A 99 11.20 4.75 -52.26
C ARG A 99 11.03 5.35 -50.87
N LEU A 100 12.05 6.03 -50.35
CA LEU A 100 12.01 6.68 -49.03
C LEU A 100 10.79 7.61 -48.94
N TRP A 101 10.51 8.39 -49.99
CA TRP A 101 9.43 9.37 -50.02
C TRP A 101 8.04 8.81 -50.38
N ARG A 102 7.88 7.50 -50.63
CA ARG A 102 6.56 6.87 -50.75
C ARG A 102 5.94 6.66 -49.37
N VAL A 103 4.81 7.29 -49.07
CA VAL A 103 4.15 7.23 -47.75
C VAL A 103 3.28 5.98 -47.66
N ALA A 104 3.29 5.29 -46.50
CA ALA A 104 2.49 4.10 -46.21
C ALA A 104 2.75 2.86 -47.11
N GLU A 105 3.81 2.88 -47.91
CA GLU A 105 4.32 1.70 -48.62
C GLU A 105 5.60 1.21 -47.93
N SER A 106 5.63 -0.06 -47.52
CA SER A 106 6.84 -0.72 -47.05
C SER A 106 7.16 -1.89 -47.97
N THR A 107 8.36 -1.88 -48.55
CA THR A 107 8.88 -2.99 -49.38
C THR A 107 9.51 -4.10 -48.54
N LYS A 108 9.51 -3.97 -47.21
CA LYS A 108 10.12 -4.93 -46.27
C LYS A 108 9.18 -6.11 -46.06
N THR A 109 9.35 -7.16 -46.87
CA THR A 109 8.60 -8.42 -46.77
C THR A 109 8.98 -9.22 -45.52
N GLU A 110 8.08 -10.10 -45.08
CA GLU A 110 8.38 -11.07 -44.04
C GLU A 110 9.57 -11.95 -44.41
N GLY A 111 10.55 -12.04 -43.48
CA GLY A 111 11.77 -12.85 -43.66
C GLY A 111 12.94 -12.17 -44.36
N SER A 112 12.80 -10.93 -44.89
CA SER A 112 13.96 -10.22 -45.47
C SER A 112 14.97 -9.86 -44.38
N THR A 113 16.26 -10.14 -44.60
CA THR A 113 17.34 -9.67 -43.72
C THR A 113 18.28 -8.73 -44.46
N VAL A 114 18.70 -7.66 -43.81
CA VAL A 114 19.71 -6.73 -44.31
C VAL A 114 20.96 -6.93 -43.47
N ARG A 115 22.05 -7.38 -44.09
CA ARG A 115 23.30 -7.76 -43.40
C ARG A 115 23.05 -8.69 -42.20
N GLY A 116 22.18 -9.68 -42.37
CA GLY A 116 21.85 -10.69 -41.34
C GLY A 116 20.89 -10.22 -40.25
N ARG A 117 20.34 -8.99 -40.32
CA ARG A 117 19.33 -8.48 -39.38
C ARG A 117 17.95 -8.38 -40.01
N ALA A 118 16.93 -8.81 -39.26
CA ALA A 118 15.54 -8.58 -39.64
C ALA A 118 15.16 -7.12 -39.38
N PRO A 119 14.47 -6.44 -40.32
CA PRO A 119 14.05 -5.06 -40.12
C PRO A 119 12.91 -4.96 -39.10
N ILE A 120 12.96 -3.90 -38.30
CA ILE A 120 11.98 -3.47 -37.31
C ILE A 120 10.82 -2.73 -37.98
N GLY A 121 11.09 -1.89 -38.98
CA GLY A 121 10.07 -1.08 -39.64
C GLY A 121 9.10 -1.86 -40.52
N GLN A 122 7.79 -1.66 -40.33
CA GLN A 122 6.71 -2.37 -41.06
C GLN A 122 5.84 -1.47 -41.96
N PHE A 123 5.48 -0.27 -41.50
CA PHE A 123 4.40 0.53 -42.11
C PHE A 123 4.85 1.65 -43.08
N GLY A 124 6.16 1.87 -43.26
CA GLY A 124 6.67 2.93 -44.14
C GLY A 124 6.43 4.39 -43.68
N ILE A 125 5.94 4.59 -42.45
CA ILE A 125 5.58 5.91 -41.89
C ILE A 125 6.65 6.54 -40.98
N GLY A 126 7.78 5.86 -40.68
CA GLY A 126 8.78 6.34 -39.72
C GLY A 126 9.37 7.72 -40.05
N LYS A 127 9.45 8.09 -41.33
CA LYS A 127 9.83 9.45 -41.78
C LYS A 127 8.87 10.55 -41.35
N LEU A 128 7.60 10.21 -41.09
CA LEU A 128 6.59 11.14 -40.60
C LEU A 128 6.83 11.53 -39.13
N ALA A 129 7.71 10.81 -38.43
CA ALA A 129 8.22 11.23 -37.12
C ALA A 129 9.01 12.54 -37.22
N ALA A 130 9.75 12.76 -38.31
CA ALA A 130 10.44 14.03 -38.55
C ALA A 130 9.46 15.20 -38.68
N TYR A 131 8.25 14.96 -39.21
CA TYR A 131 7.25 16.01 -39.41
C TYR A 131 6.78 16.64 -38.09
N VAL A 132 6.64 15.86 -36.99
CA VAL A 132 6.24 16.46 -35.70
C VAL A 132 7.36 17.26 -35.04
N LEU A 133 8.61 16.93 -35.36
CA LEU A 133 9.79 17.54 -34.75
C LEU A 133 10.23 18.81 -35.44
N ALA A 134 10.18 18.83 -36.78
CA ALA A 134 10.84 19.85 -37.59
C ALA A 134 10.01 20.18 -38.84
N ARG A 135 10.25 21.37 -39.40
CA ARG A 135 9.71 21.80 -40.70
C ARG A 135 10.59 21.36 -41.85
N ARG A 136 11.86 21.02 -41.60
CA ARG A 136 12.77 20.54 -42.65
C ARG A 136 13.44 19.23 -42.26
N LEU A 137 13.45 18.29 -43.20
CA LEU A 137 14.16 17.03 -43.13
C LEU A 137 15.07 16.88 -44.35
N THR A 138 16.38 16.85 -44.13
CA THR A 138 17.39 16.66 -45.18
C THR A 138 18.06 15.31 -45.01
N HIS A 139 18.14 14.52 -46.06
CA HIS A 139 18.93 13.30 -46.09
C HIS A 139 20.11 13.49 -47.05
N ILE A 140 21.29 13.06 -46.62
CA ILE A 140 22.52 13.00 -47.40
C ILE A 140 23.00 11.56 -47.30
N SER A 141 23.35 10.92 -48.41
CA SER A 141 23.80 9.54 -48.41
C SER A 141 24.92 9.30 -49.39
N LYS A 142 25.83 8.40 -49.01
CA LYS A 142 26.90 7.88 -49.85
C LYS A 142 26.62 6.42 -50.18
N ARG A 143 26.64 6.09 -51.46
CA ARG A 143 26.62 4.71 -51.95
C ARG A 143 27.40 4.60 -53.25
N ASP A 144 28.20 3.55 -53.38
CA ASP A 144 28.99 3.26 -54.58
C ASP A 144 29.85 4.45 -55.06
N GLY A 145 30.38 5.23 -54.11
CA GLY A 145 31.23 6.40 -54.38
C GLY A 145 30.48 7.68 -54.80
N GLN A 146 29.15 7.64 -54.91
CA GLN A 146 28.31 8.80 -55.21
C GLN A 146 27.71 9.40 -53.94
N TYR A 147 27.61 10.73 -53.90
CA TYR A 147 26.95 11.46 -52.83
C TYR A 147 25.64 12.04 -53.37
N LEU A 148 24.54 11.74 -52.70
CA LEU A 148 23.23 12.28 -53.04
C LEU A 148 22.60 12.96 -51.83
N TYR A 149 21.85 14.04 -52.07
CA TYR A 149 21.01 14.63 -51.04
C TYR A 149 19.61 15.01 -51.53
N ALA A 150 18.67 14.99 -50.61
CA ALA A 150 17.30 15.44 -50.81
C ALA A 150 16.80 16.15 -49.56
N SER A 151 16.11 17.29 -49.72
CA SER A 151 15.57 18.07 -48.61
C SER A 151 14.09 18.33 -48.78
N MET A 152 13.31 17.92 -47.78
CA MET A 152 11.87 18.17 -47.74
C MET A 152 11.57 19.32 -46.79
N ASP A 153 10.87 20.33 -47.32
CA ASP A 153 10.28 21.42 -46.54
C ASP A 153 8.79 21.14 -46.36
N PHE A 154 8.41 20.77 -45.14
CA PHE A 154 7.04 20.40 -44.80
C PHE A 154 6.05 21.58 -44.87
N LYS A 155 6.51 22.83 -45.01
CA LYS A 155 5.59 23.95 -45.32
C LYS A 155 4.99 23.81 -46.72
N LYS A 156 5.66 23.11 -47.64
CA LYS A 156 5.19 22.92 -49.03
C LYS A 156 3.95 22.03 -49.14
N VAL A 157 3.62 21.24 -48.11
CA VAL A 157 2.45 20.35 -48.09
C VAL A 157 1.22 20.94 -47.39
N GLU A 158 1.37 22.03 -46.63
CA GLU A 158 0.26 22.65 -45.91
C GLU A 158 -0.80 23.20 -46.89
N GLY A 159 -2.06 22.86 -46.67
CA GLY A 159 -3.18 23.31 -47.50
C GLY A 159 -3.27 22.68 -48.90
N LYS A 160 -2.45 21.69 -49.23
CA LYS A 160 -2.47 20.99 -50.53
C LYS A 160 -3.19 19.64 -50.46
N ARG A 161 -3.62 19.13 -51.62
CA ARG A 161 -4.19 17.79 -51.78
C ARG A 161 -3.45 16.99 -52.83
N GLN A 162 -3.43 15.67 -52.66
CA GLN A 162 -2.89 14.75 -53.65
C GLN A 162 -3.78 14.78 -54.91
N ASN A 163 -3.15 14.84 -56.08
CA ASN A 163 -3.80 14.89 -57.40
C ASN A 163 -4.74 16.09 -57.63
N ASP A 164 -4.62 17.16 -56.84
CA ASP A 164 -5.33 18.41 -57.10
C ASP A 164 -4.83 19.01 -58.42
N ARG A 165 -5.72 18.99 -59.41
CA ARG A 165 -5.47 19.46 -60.78
C ARG A 165 -5.13 20.95 -60.84
N ASN A 166 -5.46 21.72 -59.81
CA ASN A 166 -5.22 23.15 -59.71
C ASN A 166 -3.95 23.50 -58.92
N SER A 167 -3.22 22.49 -58.43
CA SER A 167 -2.01 22.70 -57.62
C SER A 167 -0.78 22.03 -58.23
N THR A 168 0.40 22.61 -58.00
CA THR A 168 1.66 21.96 -58.37
C THR A 168 1.90 20.75 -57.48
N PRO A 169 2.24 19.58 -58.07
CA PRO A 169 2.61 18.39 -57.32
C PRO A 169 3.72 18.70 -56.32
N VAL A 170 3.60 18.12 -55.12
CA VAL A 170 4.66 18.20 -54.12
C VAL A 170 5.77 17.24 -54.54
N ALA A 171 6.91 17.79 -54.94
CA ALA A 171 8.11 17.04 -55.31
C ALA A 171 9.27 17.36 -54.37
N VAL A 172 10.17 16.39 -54.19
CA VAL A 172 11.45 16.55 -53.50
C VAL A 172 12.55 16.40 -54.54
N ASP A 173 13.36 17.44 -54.69
CA ASP A 173 14.47 17.44 -55.63
C ASP A 173 15.62 16.57 -55.09
N LEU A 174 16.13 15.68 -55.94
CA LEU A 174 17.28 14.85 -55.66
C LEU A 174 18.50 15.45 -56.36
N HIS A 175 19.54 15.71 -55.57
CA HIS A 175 20.79 16.29 -56.06
C HIS A 175 21.90 15.27 -55.96
N ILE A 176 22.71 15.17 -57.01
CA ILE A 176 23.98 14.43 -57.02
C ILE A 176 25.08 15.46 -56.84
N VAL A 177 25.96 15.25 -55.86
CA VAL A 177 27.05 16.16 -55.51
C VAL A 177 28.37 15.42 -55.44
N ASP A 178 29.48 16.15 -55.53
CA ASP A 178 30.80 15.60 -55.25
C ASP A 178 31.09 15.58 -53.74
N GLU A 179 32.26 15.06 -53.36
CA GLU A 179 32.66 14.98 -51.96
C GLU A 179 32.90 16.37 -51.34
N GLU A 180 33.37 17.34 -52.11
CA GLU A 180 33.65 18.69 -51.59
C GLU A 180 32.35 19.37 -51.17
N ASP A 181 31.32 19.29 -52.00
CA ASP A 181 30.00 19.82 -51.71
C ASP A 181 29.30 19.02 -50.60
N ALA A 182 29.45 17.69 -50.57
CA ALA A 182 28.96 16.88 -49.45
C ALA A 182 29.61 17.29 -48.11
N ARG A 183 30.92 17.56 -48.09
CA ARG A 183 31.64 18.07 -46.91
C ARG A 183 31.12 19.44 -46.47
N LYS A 184 30.85 20.35 -47.41
CA LYS A 184 30.24 21.66 -47.09
C LYS A 184 28.87 21.50 -46.45
N LEU A 185 28.03 20.60 -46.96
CA LEU A 185 26.69 20.34 -46.40
C LEU A 185 26.74 19.74 -44.98
N LEU A 186 27.79 18.98 -44.67
CA LEU A 186 27.97 18.27 -43.40
C LEU A 186 28.96 18.97 -42.45
N SER A 187 29.42 20.18 -42.75
CA SER A 187 30.49 20.86 -42.01
C SER A 187 30.18 21.06 -40.52
N GLU A 188 28.89 21.12 -40.18
CA GLU A 188 28.42 21.18 -38.79
C GLU A 188 28.86 19.95 -37.97
N VAL A 189 28.92 18.77 -38.60
CA VAL A 189 29.30 17.50 -37.99
C VAL A 189 30.79 17.48 -37.66
N GLU A 190 31.64 18.07 -38.50
CA GLU A 190 33.10 18.14 -38.29
C GLU A 190 33.47 18.73 -36.92
N VAL A 191 32.75 19.78 -36.52
CA VAL A 191 32.99 20.48 -35.26
C VAL A 191 32.32 19.77 -34.08
N ARG A 192 31.12 19.22 -34.28
CA ARG A 192 30.26 18.74 -33.19
C ARG A 192 30.48 17.26 -32.82
N ASP A 193 30.89 16.42 -33.77
CA ASP A 193 31.24 15.02 -33.53
C ASP A 193 32.35 14.57 -34.51
N PRO A 194 33.63 14.78 -34.18
CA PRO A 194 34.76 14.43 -35.04
C PRO A 194 34.82 12.95 -35.41
N ASP A 195 34.29 12.07 -34.56
CA ASP A 195 34.22 10.64 -34.86
C ASP A 195 33.13 10.34 -35.90
N ALA A 196 32.00 11.04 -35.86
CA ALA A 196 31.00 10.97 -36.93
C ALA A 196 31.57 11.51 -38.24
N TRP A 197 32.35 12.59 -38.19
CA TRP A 197 33.04 13.11 -39.38
C TRP A 197 34.01 12.08 -39.98
N SER A 198 34.81 11.41 -39.14
CA SER A 198 35.73 10.35 -39.57
C SER A 198 35.01 9.11 -40.13
N LEU A 199 33.74 8.89 -39.77
CA LEU A 199 32.90 7.84 -40.34
C LEU A 199 32.39 8.22 -41.74
N LEU A 200 32.14 9.50 -41.97
CA LEU A 200 31.63 10.03 -43.24
C LEU A 200 32.75 10.23 -44.28
N PHE A 201 33.90 10.76 -43.84
CA PHE A 201 34.98 11.25 -44.68
C PHE A 201 36.38 10.88 -44.15
N GLY A 202 37.37 10.82 -45.05
CA GLY A 202 38.77 10.49 -44.72
C GLY A 202 39.08 8.99 -44.73
N ASP A 203 40.24 8.62 -44.19
CA ASP A 203 40.82 7.27 -44.33
C ASP A 203 40.02 6.16 -43.62
N LYS A 204 39.19 6.53 -42.63
CA LYS A 204 38.33 5.61 -41.88
C LYS A 204 36.86 5.67 -42.33
N ALA A 205 36.57 6.39 -43.42
CA ALA A 205 35.21 6.56 -43.89
C ALA A 205 34.57 5.22 -44.25
N ALA A 206 33.29 5.06 -43.90
CA ALA A 206 32.51 3.93 -44.35
C ALA A 206 32.32 4.00 -45.88
N ASN A 207 32.28 2.82 -46.52
CA ASN A 207 32.00 2.70 -47.96
C ASN A 207 30.59 3.22 -48.31
N THR A 208 29.65 3.07 -47.39
CA THR A 208 28.26 3.49 -47.52
C THR A 208 27.77 4.08 -46.19
N TRP A 209 26.96 5.13 -46.25
CA TRP A 209 26.39 5.77 -45.05
C TRP A 209 25.18 6.64 -45.40
N THR A 210 24.39 6.99 -44.39
CA THR A 210 23.30 7.98 -44.49
C THR A 210 23.37 8.95 -43.31
N ALA A 211 23.13 10.23 -43.58
CA ALA A 211 22.98 11.28 -42.59
C ALA A 211 21.63 11.97 -42.77
N ALA A 212 20.79 11.97 -41.74
CA ALA A 212 19.52 12.68 -41.71
C ALA A 212 19.60 13.88 -40.75
N ALA A 213 19.29 15.08 -41.26
CA ALA A 213 19.23 16.32 -40.50
C ALA A 213 17.80 16.83 -40.34
N LEU A 214 17.44 17.17 -39.10
CA LEU A 214 16.23 17.94 -38.77
C LEU A 214 16.62 19.39 -38.46
N SER A 215 15.92 20.34 -39.06
CA SER A 215 16.08 21.78 -38.83
C SER A 215 14.76 22.55 -38.93
N ASP A 216 14.71 23.80 -38.45
CA ASP A 216 13.48 24.60 -38.28
C ASP A 216 12.48 23.84 -37.38
N PHE A 217 12.86 23.66 -36.11
CA PHE A 217 12.12 22.84 -35.16
C PHE A 217 10.72 23.38 -34.85
N LYS A 218 9.77 22.46 -34.67
CA LYS A 218 8.39 22.75 -34.25
C LYS A 218 8.29 22.73 -32.72
N LYS A 219 7.16 23.22 -32.21
CA LYS A 219 6.86 23.34 -30.78
C LYS A 219 7.05 22.03 -29.98
N LEU A 220 6.78 20.86 -30.59
CA LEU A 220 6.96 19.58 -29.89
C LEU A 220 8.42 19.36 -29.45
N PHE A 221 9.38 19.86 -30.23
CA PHE A 221 10.80 19.76 -29.93
C PHE A 221 11.20 20.55 -28.67
N GLU A 222 10.42 21.56 -28.24
CA GLU A 222 10.68 22.27 -26.96
C GLU A 222 10.63 21.33 -25.74
N LYS A 223 9.94 20.19 -25.86
CA LYS A 223 9.89 19.15 -24.81
C LYS A 223 11.13 18.23 -24.84
N PHE A 224 12.02 18.41 -25.81
CA PHE A 224 13.21 17.59 -25.96
C PHE A 224 14.17 17.74 -24.78
N LYS A 225 14.75 16.61 -24.37
CA LYS A 225 15.70 16.50 -23.26
C LYS A 225 16.76 15.46 -23.63
N PRO A 226 18.04 15.83 -23.82
CA PRO A 226 19.09 14.90 -24.22
C PRO A 226 19.20 13.65 -23.31
N GLY A 227 19.07 13.83 -21.99
CA GLY A 227 19.12 12.71 -21.03
C GLY A 227 18.02 11.67 -21.23
N VAL A 228 16.79 12.12 -21.55
CA VAL A 228 15.66 11.22 -21.86
C VAL A 228 15.89 10.52 -23.20
N LEU A 229 16.53 11.18 -24.18
CA LEU A 229 16.86 10.56 -25.47
C LEU A 229 17.86 9.43 -25.27
N GLY A 230 18.95 9.68 -24.53
CA GLY A 230 19.94 8.65 -24.22
C GLY A 230 19.28 7.43 -23.58
N TRP A 231 18.31 7.62 -22.70
CA TRP A 231 17.54 6.51 -22.13
C TRP A 231 16.68 5.77 -23.15
N VAL A 232 15.89 6.47 -23.97
CA VAL A 232 15.08 5.86 -25.02
C VAL A 232 15.98 5.02 -25.95
N LEU A 233 17.14 5.54 -26.32
CA LEU A 233 18.09 4.83 -27.18
C LEU A 233 18.71 3.61 -26.49
N ARG A 234 19.00 3.68 -25.19
CA ARG A 234 19.53 2.55 -24.41
C ARG A 234 18.52 1.41 -24.20
N THR A 235 17.23 1.72 -24.25
CA THR A 235 16.16 0.77 -23.91
C THR A 235 15.37 0.29 -25.13
N GLY A 236 15.11 1.17 -26.08
CA GLY A 236 14.21 0.97 -27.21
C GLY A 236 14.73 0.06 -28.30
N LEU A 237 16.05 0.00 -28.53
CA LEU A 237 16.66 -0.78 -29.61
C LEU A 237 17.53 -1.94 -29.07
N PRO A 238 17.74 -3.01 -29.86
CA PRO A 238 18.60 -4.12 -29.45
C PRO A 238 20.07 -3.66 -29.44
N LEU A 239 20.53 -3.18 -28.28
CA LEU A 239 21.94 -2.98 -27.99
C LEU A 239 22.60 -4.36 -27.92
N SER A 240 23.12 -4.82 -29.05
CA SER A 240 23.87 -6.07 -29.19
C SER A 240 25.32 -5.74 -29.55
N SER A 241 26.22 -6.73 -29.48
CA SER A 241 27.64 -6.53 -29.85
C SER A 241 27.85 -5.95 -31.26
N ASN A 242 26.86 -6.11 -32.14
CA ASN A 242 26.93 -5.78 -33.56
C ASN A 242 26.14 -4.50 -33.94
N PHE A 243 25.61 -3.77 -32.95
CA PHE A 243 24.92 -2.49 -33.18
C PHE A 243 25.16 -1.50 -32.04
N ARG A 244 25.88 -0.41 -32.32
CA ARG A 244 26.24 0.61 -31.32
C ARG A 244 25.53 1.92 -31.59
N ILE A 245 25.08 2.57 -30.52
CA ILE A 245 24.44 3.89 -30.62
C ILE A 245 25.31 4.88 -29.86
N TYR A 246 25.62 6.02 -30.48
CA TYR A 246 26.33 7.12 -29.84
C TYR A 246 25.40 8.34 -29.78
N LEU A 247 25.39 9.05 -28.65
CA LEU A 247 24.67 10.30 -28.48
C LEU A 247 25.67 11.37 -28.05
N ASN A 248 25.85 12.41 -28.88
CA ASN A 248 26.86 13.46 -28.66
C ASN A 248 28.25 12.87 -28.34
N SER A 249 28.71 11.97 -29.22
CA SER A 249 29.95 11.19 -29.08
C SER A 249 30.04 10.21 -27.90
N GLU A 250 29.05 10.17 -26.99
CA GLU A 250 29.02 9.20 -25.89
C GLU A 250 28.33 7.90 -26.31
N GLU A 251 29.01 6.76 -26.15
CA GLU A 251 28.45 5.44 -26.42
C GLU A 251 27.32 5.10 -25.44
N GLN A 252 26.17 4.72 -25.98
CA GLN A 252 25.00 4.31 -25.21
C GLN A 252 25.10 2.81 -24.88
N ARG A 253 25.55 2.50 -23.66
CA ARG A 253 25.63 1.12 -23.14
C ARG A 253 24.44 0.77 -22.26
N SER A 254 24.09 -0.51 -22.18
CA SER A 254 23.03 -0.99 -21.29
C SER A 254 23.47 -0.86 -19.83
N ALA A 255 22.64 -0.23 -18.99
CA ALA A 255 22.93 -0.03 -17.56
C ALA A 255 22.95 -1.33 -16.72
N LYS A 256 22.67 -2.49 -17.34
CA LYS A 256 22.48 -3.79 -16.68
C LYS A 256 23.77 -4.61 -16.51
N GLU A 257 24.92 -4.14 -17.02
CA GLU A 257 26.18 -4.92 -17.03
C GLU A 257 26.93 -4.94 -15.69
N GLU A 258 26.61 -4.06 -14.73
CA GLU A 258 27.33 -3.95 -13.44
C GLU A 258 26.51 -4.39 -12.20
N ALA A 259 25.29 -4.89 -12.37
CA ALA A 259 24.38 -5.16 -11.25
C ALA A 259 24.38 -6.64 -10.79
N THR A 260 24.52 -6.87 -9.48
CA THR A 260 24.44 -8.21 -8.88
C THR A 260 23.04 -8.80 -8.99
N ILE A 261 22.95 -10.01 -9.56
CA ILE A 261 21.70 -10.74 -9.78
C ILE A 261 21.33 -11.50 -8.51
N LEU A 262 20.10 -11.29 -8.04
CA LEU A 262 19.51 -12.00 -6.92
C LEU A 262 18.74 -13.25 -7.35
N TYR A 263 17.98 -13.14 -8.43
CA TYR A 263 17.19 -14.24 -8.97
C TYR A 263 17.14 -14.17 -10.49
N PHE A 264 17.14 -15.33 -11.13
CA PHE A 264 17.11 -15.48 -12.57
C PHE A 264 16.16 -16.62 -12.93
N SER A 265 15.28 -16.37 -13.91
CA SER A 265 14.37 -17.35 -14.48
C SER A 265 14.28 -17.14 -15.98
N LYS A 266 14.39 -18.22 -16.76
CA LYS A 266 14.23 -18.17 -18.22
C LYS A 266 12.75 -18.19 -18.58
N ILE A 267 12.41 -17.57 -19.70
CA ILE A 267 11.10 -17.71 -20.35
C ILE A 267 11.20 -18.91 -21.30
N GLY A 268 10.35 -19.91 -21.06
CA GLY A 268 10.35 -21.16 -21.82
C GLY A 268 11.46 -22.14 -21.39
N GLY A 269 11.47 -23.30 -22.04
CA GLY A 269 12.30 -24.44 -21.63
C GLY A 269 11.64 -25.35 -20.59
N PRO A 270 12.23 -26.54 -20.35
CA PRO A 270 11.68 -27.52 -19.41
C PRO A 270 11.75 -27.07 -17.94
N GLU A 271 12.55 -26.05 -17.63
CA GLU A 271 12.72 -25.51 -16.28
C GLU A 271 11.69 -24.42 -15.95
N ASP A 272 10.84 -24.03 -16.91
CA ASP A 272 9.83 -22.99 -16.72
C ASP A 272 8.59 -23.53 -15.97
N LYS A 273 8.68 -23.54 -14.64
CA LYS A 273 7.60 -23.97 -13.74
C LYS A 273 6.34 -23.11 -13.85
N VAL A 274 6.46 -21.87 -14.33
CA VAL A 274 5.30 -20.98 -14.51
C VAL A 274 4.49 -21.41 -15.72
N ALA A 275 5.16 -21.73 -16.83
CA ALA A 275 4.48 -22.24 -18.02
C ALA A 275 3.74 -23.56 -17.74
N GLU A 276 4.36 -24.48 -17.01
CA GLU A 276 3.74 -25.76 -16.61
C GLU A 276 2.45 -25.52 -15.78
N LYS A 277 2.52 -24.65 -14.76
CA LYS A 277 1.36 -24.33 -13.90
C LYS A 277 0.19 -23.72 -14.66
N LEU A 278 0.49 -22.95 -15.71
CA LEU A 278 -0.52 -22.32 -16.57
C LEU A 278 -0.96 -23.22 -17.73
N GLY A 279 -0.44 -24.45 -17.84
CA GLY A 279 -0.76 -25.38 -18.91
C GLY A 279 -0.28 -24.93 -20.30
N LEU A 280 0.78 -24.12 -20.36
CA LEU A 280 1.34 -23.60 -21.61
C LEU A 280 2.41 -24.54 -22.16
N GLU A 281 2.45 -24.70 -23.49
CA GLU A 281 3.44 -25.54 -24.17
C GLU A 281 4.81 -24.84 -24.19
N THR A 282 5.83 -25.47 -23.62
CA THR A 282 7.22 -24.99 -23.68
C THR A 282 8.02 -25.70 -24.76
N THR A 283 8.97 -24.98 -25.36
CA THR A 283 9.96 -25.54 -26.29
C THR A 283 11.36 -25.34 -25.70
N LEU A 284 12.40 -25.88 -26.35
CA LEU A 284 13.79 -25.69 -25.91
C LEU A 284 14.22 -24.20 -25.93
N THR A 285 13.61 -23.43 -26.82
CA THR A 285 13.96 -22.05 -27.14
C THR A 285 13.01 -21.01 -26.54
N GLY A 286 11.78 -21.40 -26.20
CA GLY A 286 10.78 -20.48 -25.69
C GLY A 286 9.49 -21.15 -25.19
N LEU A 287 8.41 -20.38 -25.26
CA LEU A 287 7.07 -20.68 -24.75
C LEU A 287 6.06 -20.38 -25.86
N LYS A 288 5.06 -21.25 -26.05
CA LYS A 288 3.92 -20.95 -26.92
C LYS A 288 2.75 -20.44 -26.09
N ILE A 289 2.21 -19.30 -26.51
CA ILE A 289 0.98 -18.73 -25.96
C ILE A 289 -0.16 -19.01 -26.94
N PRO A 290 -1.30 -19.55 -26.48
CA PRO A 290 -2.46 -19.82 -27.34
C PRO A 290 -2.87 -18.58 -28.15
N GLY A 291 -2.96 -18.75 -29.47
CA GLY A 291 -3.34 -17.68 -30.40
C GLY A 291 -2.21 -16.71 -30.78
N LEU A 292 -1.02 -16.83 -30.20
CA LEU A 292 0.17 -16.08 -30.61
C LEU A 292 0.99 -16.88 -31.63
N VAL A 293 1.37 -16.25 -32.75
CA VAL A 293 2.24 -16.87 -33.75
C VAL A 293 3.70 -16.86 -33.26
N GLY A 294 4.36 -18.02 -33.27
CA GLY A 294 5.76 -18.16 -32.87
C GLY A 294 5.95 -18.44 -31.38
N GLU A 295 7.18 -18.26 -30.90
CA GLU A 295 7.57 -18.54 -29.52
C GLU A 295 7.94 -17.25 -28.78
N VAL A 296 7.59 -17.21 -27.50
CA VAL A 296 8.01 -16.18 -26.56
C VAL A 296 9.27 -16.65 -25.87
N SER A 297 10.34 -15.86 -25.93
CA SER A 297 11.62 -16.19 -25.30
C SER A 297 12.14 -15.02 -24.50
N GLY A 298 13.11 -15.26 -23.61
CA GLY A 298 13.68 -14.18 -22.80
C GLY A 298 14.01 -14.61 -21.37
N LYS A 299 14.07 -13.64 -20.47
CA LYS A 299 14.46 -13.85 -19.08
C LYS A 299 13.81 -12.86 -18.13
N ALA A 300 13.51 -13.34 -16.94
CA ALA A 300 13.19 -12.56 -15.77
C ALA A 300 14.43 -12.50 -14.86
N THR A 301 14.83 -11.31 -14.47
CA THR A 301 15.96 -11.06 -13.58
C THR A 301 15.51 -10.15 -12.44
N LEU A 302 15.84 -10.56 -11.23
CA LEU A 302 15.72 -9.75 -10.02
C LEU A 302 17.12 -9.41 -9.54
N TYR A 303 17.35 -8.16 -9.16
CA TYR A 303 18.65 -7.68 -8.70
C TYR A 303 18.64 -7.43 -7.18
N GLU A 304 19.81 -7.46 -6.56
CA GLU A 304 19.92 -7.24 -5.11
C GLU A 304 19.54 -5.80 -4.72
N LYS A 305 20.06 -4.83 -5.46
CA LYS A 305 19.81 -3.41 -5.26
C LYS A 305 18.69 -2.92 -6.19
N PRO A 306 17.87 -1.94 -5.75
CA PRO A 306 16.91 -1.29 -6.64
C PRO A 306 17.62 -0.76 -7.88
N LEU A 307 17.06 -1.01 -9.05
CA LEU A 307 17.56 -0.49 -10.32
C LEU A 307 17.37 1.03 -10.44
N GLN A 308 16.63 1.62 -9.49
CA GLN A 308 16.30 3.05 -9.41
C GLN A 308 17.22 3.87 -8.49
N ALA A 309 18.30 3.29 -7.93
CA ALA A 309 19.18 4.02 -7.00
C ALA A 309 20.29 4.80 -7.72
N GLY A 310 20.29 6.14 -7.59
CA GLY A 310 21.37 7.03 -8.05
C GLY A 310 20.90 8.16 -8.99
N LYS A 311 21.85 8.84 -9.66
CA LYS A 311 21.59 9.86 -10.71
C LYS A 311 20.67 9.34 -11.85
N SER A 312 20.40 8.03 -11.90
CA SER A 312 19.51 7.31 -12.80
C SER A 312 18.03 7.70 -12.70
N MET A 313 17.55 8.31 -11.60
CA MET A 313 16.19 8.86 -11.54
C MET A 313 15.92 9.93 -12.62
N GLN A 314 16.96 10.58 -13.15
CA GLN A 314 16.83 11.59 -14.21
C GLN A 314 16.77 11.01 -15.63
N TYR A 315 17.01 9.70 -15.79
CA TYR A 315 17.26 9.07 -17.10
C TYR A 315 16.36 7.85 -17.36
N GLY A 316 15.11 7.84 -16.91
CA GLY A 316 14.07 6.87 -17.31
C GLY A 316 14.04 5.52 -16.57
N ARG A 317 13.09 4.64 -16.96
CA ARG A 317 12.78 3.38 -16.24
C ARG A 317 13.87 2.31 -16.45
N SER A 318 14.30 1.68 -15.34
CA SER A 318 15.31 0.62 -15.34
C SER A 318 14.76 -0.74 -14.89
N ASN A 319 13.51 -0.75 -14.42
CA ASN A 319 12.78 -1.90 -13.90
C ASN A 319 11.44 -2.07 -14.64
N GLY A 320 10.85 -3.26 -14.53
CA GLY A 320 9.56 -3.61 -15.12
C GLY A 320 9.63 -4.59 -16.28
N PHE A 321 8.53 -4.69 -17.04
CA PHE A 321 8.46 -5.54 -18.24
C PHE A 321 9.02 -4.79 -19.46
N PHE A 322 9.90 -5.43 -20.20
CA PHE A 322 10.47 -4.97 -21.46
C PHE A 322 10.06 -5.97 -22.54
N ILE A 323 8.93 -5.68 -23.19
CA ILE A 323 8.36 -6.54 -24.23
C ILE A 323 8.93 -6.10 -25.56
N ARG A 324 9.63 -7.00 -26.25
CA ARG A 324 10.31 -6.78 -27.51
C ARG A 324 9.62 -7.46 -28.67
N VAL A 325 9.56 -6.75 -29.79
CA VAL A 325 9.19 -7.30 -31.09
C VAL A 325 10.35 -6.97 -32.03
N ARG A 326 11.02 -8.00 -32.56
CA ARG A 326 12.25 -7.91 -33.34
C ARG A 326 13.35 -7.07 -32.69
N GLY A 327 13.53 -7.26 -31.38
CA GLY A 327 14.51 -6.57 -30.55
C GLY A 327 14.08 -5.17 -30.08
N ARG A 328 12.94 -4.64 -30.54
CA ARG A 328 12.45 -3.30 -30.15
C ARG A 328 11.46 -3.35 -29.00
N VAL A 329 11.68 -2.54 -27.95
CA VAL A 329 10.73 -2.45 -26.81
C VAL A 329 9.47 -1.67 -27.20
N ILE A 330 8.32 -2.30 -27.10
CA ILE A 330 7.03 -1.72 -27.55
C ILE A 330 6.27 -1.01 -26.44
N ASN A 331 6.63 -1.23 -25.17
CA ASN A 331 5.85 -0.78 -24.02
C ASN A 331 6.56 0.29 -23.17
N LEU A 332 7.31 1.22 -23.77
CA LEU A 332 8.22 2.12 -23.03
C LEU A 332 7.56 3.03 -21.97
N GLU A 333 6.28 3.37 -22.12
CA GLU A 333 5.54 4.20 -21.17
C GLU A 333 4.74 3.41 -20.13
N ASP A 334 4.53 2.11 -20.39
CA ASP A 334 3.76 1.22 -19.53
C ASP A 334 4.68 0.12 -18.96
N GLU A 335 5.19 0.36 -17.75
CA GLU A 335 6.13 -0.56 -17.09
C GLU A 335 5.47 -1.87 -16.66
N LEU A 336 4.15 -1.86 -16.47
CA LEU A 336 3.34 -3.00 -16.05
C LEU A 336 2.76 -3.76 -17.24
N PHE A 337 2.81 -3.20 -18.45
CA PHE A 337 2.24 -3.77 -19.66
C PHE A 337 0.74 -4.09 -19.52
N GLY A 338 -0.01 -3.17 -18.89
CA GLY A 338 -1.44 -3.26 -18.64
C GLY A 338 -1.83 -4.07 -17.39
N LEU A 339 -0.86 -4.47 -16.57
CA LEU A 339 -1.12 -5.12 -15.28
C LEU A 339 -1.42 -4.09 -14.16
N GLU A 340 -2.17 -4.52 -13.14
CA GLU A 340 -2.43 -3.71 -11.93
C GLU A 340 -1.17 -3.49 -11.09
N ALA A 341 -1.21 -2.50 -10.19
CA ALA A 341 -0.07 -2.11 -9.36
C ALA A 341 0.55 -3.29 -8.60
N LEU A 342 1.86 -3.52 -8.83
CA LEU A 342 2.64 -4.60 -8.23
C LEU A 342 3.44 -4.10 -7.01
N ASN A 343 3.84 -5.02 -6.13
CA ASN A 343 4.58 -4.69 -4.89
C ASN A 343 5.86 -3.85 -5.17
N HIS A 344 5.89 -2.60 -4.68
CA HIS A 344 6.98 -1.63 -4.95
C HIS A 344 8.40 -2.11 -4.59
N ALA A 345 8.57 -2.98 -3.58
CA ALA A 345 9.89 -3.40 -3.11
C ALA A 345 10.56 -4.42 -4.05
N ALA A 346 9.84 -5.47 -4.46
CA ALA A 346 10.34 -6.42 -5.45
C ALA A 346 10.35 -5.79 -6.85
N TRP A 347 9.34 -4.98 -7.18
CA TRP A 347 9.18 -4.34 -8.47
C TRP A 347 10.33 -3.40 -8.84
N SER A 348 10.81 -2.56 -7.92
CA SER A 348 11.96 -1.67 -8.15
C SER A 348 13.28 -2.38 -8.47
N ARG A 349 13.34 -3.70 -8.25
CA ARG A 349 14.50 -4.59 -8.47
C ARG A 349 14.30 -5.56 -9.62
N PHE A 350 13.13 -5.58 -10.23
CA PHE A 350 12.73 -6.59 -11.19
C PHE A 350 12.86 -6.06 -12.61
N SER A 351 13.36 -6.89 -13.52
CA SER A 351 13.37 -6.65 -14.95
C SER A 351 13.03 -7.96 -15.65
N LEU A 352 12.04 -7.93 -16.53
CA LEU A 352 11.77 -9.05 -17.44
C LEU A 352 11.93 -8.56 -18.87
N ASP A 353 12.83 -9.19 -19.62
CA ASP A 353 13.09 -8.91 -21.03
C ASP A 353 12.58 -10.10 -21.84
N ALA A 354 11.55 -9.87 -22.67
CA ALA A 354 10.86 -10.91 -23.43
C ALA A 354 10.79 -10.53 -24.90
N GLU A 355 11.24 -11.43 -25.77
CA GLU A 355 11.08 -11.38 -27.22
C GLU A 355 9.76 -12.07 -27.59
N VAL A 356 8.86 -11.33 -28.23
CA VAL A 356 7.47 -11.72 -28.50
C VAL A 356 7.09 -11.35 -29.94
N ASP A 357 7.81 -11.88 -30.93
CA ASP A 357 7.65 -11.53 -32.35
C ASP A 357 6.23 -11.69 -32.88
N GLY A 358 5.45 -12.63 -32.33
CA GLY A 358 4.05 -12.84 -32.68
C GLY A 358 3.12 -11.64 -32.43
N LEU A 359 3.52 -10.69 -31.57
CA LEU A 359 2.73 -9.47 -31.32
C LEU A 359 2.75 -8.50 -32.50
N ARG A 360 3.58 -8.74 -33.51
CA ARG A 360 3.74 -7.86 -34.68
C ARG A 360 2.42 -7.53 -35.39
N GLU A 361 1.53 -8.52 -35.54
CA GLU A 361 0.22 -8.32 -36.19
C GLU A 361 -0.77 -7.52 -35.32
N HIS A 362 -0.49 -7.42 -34.02
CA HIS A 362 -1.33 -6.76 -33.02
C HIS A 362 -0.82 -5.36 -32.63
N LEU A 363 0.33 -4.93 -33.18
CA LEU A 363 0.90 -3.62 -32.89
C LEU A 363 -0.04 -2.49 -33.32
N LEU A 364 -0.11 -1.46 -32.46
CA LEU A 364 -0.75 -0.20 -32.84
C LEU A 364 0.05 0.49 -33.95
N SER A 365 -0.61 1.37 -34.71
CA SER A 365 0.05 2.14 -35.78
C SER A 365 1.18 3.03 -35.23
N SER A 366 1.08 3.47 -33.97
CA SER A 366 2.12 4.20 -33.24
C SER A 366 3.36 3.34 -32.96
N ARG A 367 3.22 2.01 -33.04
CA ARG A 367 4.21 1.01 -32.58
C ARG A 367 4.48 1.09 -31.08
N GLU A 368 3.60 1.76 -30.35
CA GLU A 368 3.63 1.92 -28.91
C GLU A 368 2.40 1.24 -28.34
N GLY A 369 2.62 0.09 -27.71
CA GLY A 369 1.54 -0.78 -27.25
C GLY A 369 0.95 -1.70 -28.31
N VAL A 370 0.05 -2.54 -27.83
CA VAL A 370 -0.60 -3.62 -28.57
C VAL A 370 -2.10 -3.42 -28.43
N ARG A 371 -2.87 -3.73 -29.48
CA ARG A 371 -4.33 -3.78 -29.38
C ARG A 371 -4.75 -4.82 -28.33
N ASP A 372 -5.70 -4.46 -27.47
CA ASP A 372 -6.26 -5.42 -26.53
C ASP A 372 -6.87 -6.60 -27.29
N SER A 373 -6.52 -7.81 -26.85
CA SER A 373 -6.91 -9.08 -27.45
C SER A 373 -6.76 -10.20 -26.43
N ALA A 374 -7.48 -11.31 -26.63
CA ALA A 374 -7.38 -12.49 -25.76
C ALA A 374 -5.94 -13.05 -25.68
N VAL A 375 -5.15 -12.88 -26.75
CA VAL A 375 -3.73 -13.25 -26.79
C VAL A 375 -2.90 -12.40 -25.83
N LEU A 376 -3.21 -11.11 -25.74
CA LEU A 376 -2.53 -10.17 -24.84
C LEU A 376 -2.84 -10.49 -23.37
N ASP A 377 -4.07 -10.90 -23.06
CA ASP A 377 -4.47 -11.28 -21.71
C ASP A 377 -3.74 -12.54 -21.23
N ALA A 378 -3.62 -13.55 -22.10
CA ALA A 378 -2.84 -14.76 -21.80
C ALA A 378 -1.35 -14.44 -21.57
N LEU A 379 -0.78 -13.52 -22.35
CA LEU A 379 0.59 -13.04 -22.13
C LEU A 379 0.72 -12.27 -20.80
N ARG A 380 -0.22 -11.38 -20.47
CA ARG A 380 -0.25 -10.63 -19.21
C ARG A 380 -0.33 -11.56 -18.00
N GLU A 381 -1.14 -12.61 -18.07
CA GLU A 381 -1.26 -13.62 -17.02
C GLU A 381 0.09 -14.33 -16.78
N TYR A 382 0.76 -14.75 -17.85
CA TYR A 382 2.08 -15.35 -17.78
C TYR A 382 3.14 -14.38 -17.18
N LEU A 383 3.16 -13.12 -17.63
CA LEU A 383 4.08 -12.09 -17.11
C LEU A 383 3.86 -11.85 -15.61
N ARG A 384 2.60 -11.78 -15.17
CA ARG A 384 2.23 -11.66 -13.75
C ARG A 384 2.72 -12.85 -12.94
N ALA A 385 2.54 -14.07 -13.46
CA ALA A 385 3.00 -15.28 -12.79
C ALA A 385 4.53 -15.35 -12.67
N LYS A 386 5.28 -14.93 -13.72
CA LYS A 386 6.75 -14.79 -13.66
C LYS A 386 7.23 -13.75 -12.66
N PHE A 387 6.55 -12.62 -12.55
CA PHE A 387 6.86 -11.64 -11.50
C PHE A 387 6.63 -12.23 -10.10
N ASN A 388 5.53 -12.95 -9.89
CA ASN A 388 5.23 -13.59 -8.61
C ASN A 388 6.27 -14.66 -8.23
N GLU A 389 6.79 -15.42 -9.20
CA GLU A 389 7.92 -16.34 -9.01
C GLU A 389 9.17 -15.60 -8.51
N ALA A 390 9.59 -14.52 -9.20
CA ALA A 390 10.74 -13.72 -8.78
C ALA A 390 10.52 -13.05 -7.42
N ARG A 391 9.30 -12.59 -7.13
CA ARG A 391 8.92 -12.03 -5.82
C ARG A 391 9.00 -13.07 -4.71
N ALA A 392 8.64 -14.32 -4.97
CA ALA A 392 8.80 -15.39 -3.98
C ALA A 392 10.28 -15.59 -3.62
N ALA A 393 11.17 -15.54 -4.62
CA ALA A 393 12.61 -15.56 -4.40
C ALA A 393 13.11 -14.31 -3.65
N PHE A 394 12.60 -13.11 -3.96
CA PHE A 394 12.89 -11.88 -3.20
C PHE A 394 12.48 -12.02 -1.73
N ASN A 395 11.31 -12.58 -1.47
CA ASN A 395 10.81 -12.77 -0.11
C ASN A 395 11.60 -13.84 0.64
N ALA A 396 12.04 -14.90 -0.05
CA ALA A 396 12.89 -15.94 0.51
C ALA A 396 14.30 -15.39 0.81
N ASP A 397 14.92 -14.66 -0.12
CA ASP A 397 16.21 -13.99 0.10
C ASP A 397 16.11 -12.91 1.17
N ASN A 398 15.05 -12.11 1.21
CA ASN A 398 14.81 -11.21 2.34
C ASN A 398 14.64 -12.00 3.63
N ARG A 399 13.96 -13.15 3.63
CA ARG A 399 13.88 -14.00 4.82
C ARG A 399 15.27 -14.51 5.24
N THR A 400 16.17 -14.82 4.29
CA THR A 400 17.54 -15.27 4.55
C THR A 400 18.51 -14.12 4.91
N LYS A 401 18.39 -12.94 4.27
CA LYS A 401 19.19 -11.73 4.51
C LYS A 401 18.68 -10.88 5.67
N LEU A 402 17.40 -10.95 6.04
CA LEU A 402 16.86 -10.35 7.27
C LEU A 402 17.12 -11.21 8.52
N ILE A 403 17.50 -12.49 8.36
CA ILE A 403 18.22 -13.22 9.42
C ILE A 403 19.66 -12.68 9.53
N GLY A 404 20.19 -12.03 8.49
CA GLY A 404 21.54 -11.45 8.42
C GLY A 404 21.63 -9.92 8.47
N ILE A 405 20.56 -9.17 8.78
CA ILE A 405 20.74 -7.85 9.42
C ILE A 405 20.81 -8.17 10.89
N ASP A 406 22.03 -8.12 11.36
CA ASP A 406 22.57 -8.89 12.45
C ASP A 406 21.93 -8.46 13.79
N LEU A 407 20.74 -9.03 14.07
CA LEU A 407 20.07 -9.01 15.37
C LEU A 407 20.98 -9.69 16.40
N GLU A 408 21.76 -10.69 15.96
CA GLU A 408 22.87 -11.26 16.72
C GLU A 408 23.99 -10.23 16.96
N GLN A 409 24.42 -9.36 16.05
CA GLN A 409 25.39 -8.28 16.38
C GLN A 409 24.77 -7.14 17.19
N LEU A 410 23.49 -6.82 17.02
CA LEU A 410 22.83 -5.79 17.83
C LEU A 410 22.55 -6.26 19.27
N LEU A 411 22.20 -7.54 19.45
CA LEU A 411 21.93 -8.15 20.76
C LEU A 411 23.16 -8.81 21.39
N ASN A 412 24.07 -9.43 20.62
CA ASN A 412 25.36 -9.99 21.09
C ASN A 412 26.51 -8.96 21.07
N GLY A 413 26.40 -7.86 20.32
CA GLY A 413 27.34 -6.74 20.39
C GLY A 413 27.08 -5.83 21.60
N ALA A 414 25.87 -5.88 22.17
CA ALA A 414 25.62 -5.44 23.54
C ALA A 414 26.26 -6.46 24.49
N SER A 415 27.06 -6.00 25.45
CA SER A 415 27.58 -6.87 26.50
C SER A 415 26.41 -7.62 27.17
N PRO A 416 26.53 -8.91 27.53
CA PRO A 416 25.53 -9.63 28.31
C PRO A 416 25.08 -8.87 29.57
N SER A 417 25.91 -7.97 30.09
CA SER A 417 25.55 -7.06 31.20
C SER A 417 24.49 -6.00 30.86
N VAL A 418 24.36 -5.58 29.60
CA VAL A 418 23.43 -4.50 29.20
C VAL A 418 22.00 -5.01 29.04
N LEU A 419 21.82 -6.23 28.55
CA LEU A 419 20.51 -6.86 28.37
C LEU A 419 20.23 -7.88 29.48
N GLY A 420 21.24 -8.65 29.88
CA GLY A 420 21.13 -9.74 30.83
C GLY A 420 20.94 -9.26 32.26
N ASP A 421 21.74 -8.30 32.75
CA ASP A 421 21.62 -7.86 34.15
C ASP A 421 20.23 -7.29 34.48
N PRO A 422 19.63 -6.42 33.64
CA PRO A 422 18.27 -5.94 33.88
C PRO A 422 17.23 -7.07 33.85
N LEU A 423 17.31 -7.99 32.88
CA LEU A 423 16.40 -9.14 32.79
C LEU A 423 16.54 -10.07 33.99
N LEU A 424 17.78 -10.35 34.43
CA LEU A 424 18.06 -11.17 35.61
C LEU A 424 17.54 -10.50 36.88
N SER A 425 17.73 -9.17 37.00
CA SER A 425 17.21 -8.39 38.12
C SER A 425 15.68 -8.43 38.14
N ALA A 426 15.04 -8.17 37.01
CA ALA A 426 13.58 -8.20 36.87
C ALA A 426 12.99 -9.57 37.21
N VAL A 427 13.57 -10.65 36.70
CA VAL A 427 13.12 -12.03 36.96
C VAL A 427 13.43 -12.44 38.41
N ARG A 428 14.58 -12.04 38.97
CA ARG A 428 14.91 -12.29 40.38
C ARG A 428 13.91 -11.62 41.31
N GLN A 429 13.57 -10.35 41.05
CA GLN A 429 12.58 -9.63 41.83
C GLN A 429 11.19 -10.26 41.69
N ALA A 430 10.82 -10.69 40.48
CA ALA A 430 9.55 -11.38 40.21
C ALA A 430 9.43 -12.74 40.92
N ILE A 431 10.57 -13.41 41.21
CA ILE A 431 10.60 -14.67 41.96
C ILE A 431 10.66 -14.44 43.48
N ALA A 432 11.48 -13.49 43.93
CA ALA A 432 11.81 -13.26 45.34
C ALA A 432 10.68 -12.59 46.12
N HIS A 433 9.85 -11.82 45.42
CA HIS A 433 8.64 -11.25 45.99
C HIS A 433 7.46 -12.04 45.43
N GLU A 434 6.53 -12.48 46.28
CA GLU A 434 5.17 -12.90 45.86
C GLU A 434 4.37 -11.71 45.26
N GLN A 435 5.04 -10.76 44.61
CA GLN A 435 4.52 -9.53 44.05
C GLN A 435 4.66 -9.58 42.53
N GLN A 436 3.49 -9.60 41.89
CA GLN A 436 3.16 -9.42 40.46
C GLN A 436 4.22 -9.77 39.39
N PRO A 437 3.84 -10.60 38.38
CA PRO A 437 4.64 -10.76 37.17
C PRO A 437 4.80 -9.41 36.45
N SER A 438 5.88 -9.30 35.69
CA SER A 438 6.15 -8.11 34.86
C SER A 438 5.13 -7.98 33.73
N HIS A 439 4.90 -6.75 33.27
CA HIS A 439 3.88 -6.47 32.25
C HIS A 439 4.22 -7.22 30.95
N TYR A 440 5.52 -7.24 30.60
CA TYR A 440 6.02 -7.97 29.43
C TYR A 440 6.88 -9.20 29.76
N ILE A 441 7.39 -9.37 30.98
CA ILE A 441 8.29 -10.48 31.36
C ILE A 441 7.52 -11.48 32.22
N SER A 442 7.36 -12.70 31.69
CA SER A 442 6.77 -13.82 32.44
C SER A 442 7.73 -14.36 33.50
N ALA A 443 7.21 -14.91 34.60
CA ALA A 443 8.01 -15.64 35.58
C ALA A 443 7.27 -16.92 35.99
N PRO A 444 7.99 -18.03 36.24
CA PRO A 444 7.36 -19.29 36.64
C PRO A 444 6.95 -19.24 38.12
N THR A 445 5.82 -18.59 38.38
CA THR A 445 5.25 -18.42 39.73
C THR A 445 4.62 -19.70 40.30
N HIS A 446 4.42 -20.72 39.46
CA HIS A 446 3.77 -21.98 39.83
C HIS A 446 4.71 -23.03 40.46
N LEU A 447 6.03 -22.79 40.44
CA LEU A 447 7.03 -23.71 40.96
C LEU A 447 7.23 -23.54 42.48
N ALA A 448 7.56 -24.63 43.19
CA ALA A 448 7.91 -24.57 44.61
C ALA A 448 9.21 -23.79 44.85
N ASP A 449 9.44 -23.24 46.05
CA ASP A 449 10.60 -22.37 46.35
C ASP A 449 11.97 -23.00 46.01
N GLU A 450 12.15 -24.28 46.34
CA GLU A 450 13.39 -25.02 46.04
C GLU A 450 13.57 -25.24 44.53
N GLU A 451 12.49 -25.48 43.80
CA GLU A 451 12.48 -25.64 42.33
C GLU A 451 12.70 -24.31 41.61
N ARG A 452 12.15 -23.21 42.15
CA ARG A 452 12.36 -21.84 41.65
C ARG A 452 13.82 -21.42 41.75
N ALA A 453 14.50 -21.75 42.84
CA ALA A 453 15.92 -21.46 43.00
C ALA A 453 16.79 -22.21 41.99
N ALA A 454 16.51 -23.51 41.76
CA ALA A 454 17.20 -24.31 40.76
C ALA A 454 16.94 -23.82 39.32
N TRP A 455 15.68 -23.53 38.99
CA TRP A 455 15.30 -22.96 37.69
C TRP A 455 15.96 -21.60 37.45
N PHE A 456 15.95 -20.71 38.45
CA PHE A 456 16.55 -19.39 38.32
C PHE A 456 18.06 -19.46 38.09
N ALA A 457 18.75 -20.43 38.69
CA ALA A 457 20.16 -20.68 38.42
C ALA A 457 20.41 -21.13 36.97
N GLU A 458 19.58 -22.01 36.42
CA GLU A 458 19.65 -22.44 35.02
C GLU A 458 19.33 -21.29 34.06
N PHE A 459 18.26 -20.54 34.34
CA PHE A 459 17.90 -19.32 33.61
C PHE A 459 19.05 -18.31 33.61
N THR A 460 19.71 -18.11 34.76
CA THR A 460 20.87 -17.20 34.89
C THR A 460 22.01 -17.61 33.96
N LEU A 461 22.38 -18.90 33.94
CA LEU A 461 23.40 -19.41 33.03
C LEU A 461 23.00 -19.23 31.57
N GLY A 462 21.73 -19.44 31.24
CA GLY A 462 21.18 -19.22 29.91
C GLY A 462 21.31 -17.77 29.47
N VAL A 463 20.86 -16.82 30.29
CA VAL A 463 20.90 -15.38 29.97
C VAL A 463 22.32 -14.86 29.82
N LEU A 464 23.26 -15.33 30.65
CA LEU A 464 24.68 -14.96 30.53
C LEU A 464 25.32 -15.42 29.21
N GLN A 465 24.82 -16.50 28.62
CA GLN A 465 25.26 -16.95 27.29
C GLN A 465 24.54 -16.18 26.18
N GLN A 466 23.20 -16.14 26.27
CA GLN A 466 22.34 -15.52 25.27
C GLN A 466 21.01 -15.10 25.93
N PRO A 467 20.79 -13.79 26.17
CA PRO A 467 19.58 -13.29 26.83
C PRO A 467 18.29 -13.62 26.06
N ILE A 468 18.29 -13.49 24.73
CA ILE A 468 17.13 -13.78 23.88
C ILE A 468 17.55 -14.85 22.87
N LEU A 469 16.92 -16.03 22.93
CA LEU A 469 17.23 -17.15 22.03
C LEU A 469 16.61 -16.98 20.64
N ASP A 470 15.39 -16.45 20.58
CA ASP A 470 14.65 -16.29 19.34
C ASP A 470 13.59 -15.18 19.49
N VAL A 471 13.14 -14.63 18.36
CA VAL A 471 12.05 -13.67 18.29
C VAL A 471 10.96 -14.22 17.37
N LYS A 472 9.75 -14.38 17.91
CA LYS A 472 8.60 -14.91 17.18
C LYS A 472 7.49 -13.88 17.08
N ILE A 473 6.90 -13.79 15.90
CA ILE A 473 5.66 -13.04 15.70
C ILE A 473 4.50 -14.03 15.82
N THR A 474 3.57 -13.75 16.72
CA THR A 474 2.47 -14.64 17.11
C THR A 474 1.16 -13.88 17.15
N LYS A 475 0.06 -14.60 16.92
CA LYS A 475 -1.30 -14.09 17.13
C LYS A 475 -1.69 -14.33 18.57
N MET A 476 -1.73 -13.26 19.37
CA MET A 476 -2.17 -13.34 20.77
C MET A 476 -3.61 -12.85 20.88
N GLY A 477 -3.92 -11.74 20.20
CA GLY A 477 -5.25 -11.17 20.10
C GLY A 477 -5.17 -9.65 19.96
N PRO A 478 -6.18 -8.97 19.39
CA PRO A 478 -6.10 -7.53 19.17
C PRO A 478 -6.11 -6.72 20.47
N TYR A 479 -6.59 -7.27 21.59
CA TYR A 479 -6.63 -6.61 22.90
C TYR A 479 -5.51 -7.06 23.84
N ASP A 480 -4.72 -8.06 23.46
CA ASP A 480 -3.57 -8.50 24.24
C ASP A 480 -2.40 -7.52 24.16
N ARG A 481 -1.45 -7.69 25.08
CA ARG A 481 -0.18 -6.95 25.13
C ARG A 481 0.58 -7.01 23.81
N LEU A 482 1.35 -5.96 23.53
CA LEU A 482 2.12 -5.86 22.29
C LEU A 482 3.27 -6.89 22.21
N VAL A 483 3.82 -7.32 23.34
CA VAL A 483 4.98 -8.21 23.43
C VAL A 483 4.95 -9.05 24.72
N GLU A 484 5.55 -10.23 24.70
CA GLU A 484 5.85 -11.05 25.88
C GLU A 484 7.24 -11.68 25.77
N TYR A 485 8.02 -11.63 26.85
CA TYR A 485 9.24 -12.42 27.01
C TYR A 485 8.95 -13.65 27.87
N ASP A 486 9.03 -14.82 27.24
CA ASP A 486 8.88 -16.11 27.91
C ASP A 486 10.21 -16.47 28.57
N THR A 487 10.26 -16.45 29.90
CA THR A 487 11.51 -16.76 30.63
C THR A 487 11.87 -18.24 30.62
N THR A 488 10.91 -19.13 30.38
CA THR A 488 11.16 -20.57 30.29
C THR A 488 11.84 -20.91 28.97
N THR A 489 11.33 -20.35 27.86
CA THR A 489 11.89 -20.60 26.53
C THR A 489 12.95 -19.58 26.10
N ARG A 490 13.07 -18.45 26.80
CA ARG A 490 13.89 -17.27 26.42
C ARG A 490 13.54 -16.72 25.04
N ILE A 491 12.30 -16.91 24.61
CA ILE A 491 11.78 -16.43 23.33
C ILE A 491 11.00 -15.14 23.54
N LEU A 492 11.27 -14.16 22.68
CA LEU A 492 10.51 -12.92 22.59
C LEU A 492 9.32 -13.09 21.64
N GLN A 493 8.10 -13.03 22.16
CA GLN A 493 6.86 -13.14 21.39
C GLN A 493 6.27 -11.74 21.11
N ILE A 494 6.04 -11.41 19.85
CA ILE A 494 5.50 -10.11 19.41
C ILE A 494 4.09 -10.35 18.86
N ASN A 495 3.11 -9.63 19.39
CA ASN A 495 1.71 -9.79 19.02
C ASN A 495 1.40 -9.09 17.69
N GLU A 496 1.21 -9.84 16.60
CA GLU A 496 0.88 -9.25 15.28
C GLU A 496 -0.53 -8.66 15.19
N GLU A 497 -1.43 -9.03 16.10
CA GLU A 497 -2.81 -8.55 16.11
C GLU A 497 -2.96 -7.26 16.92
N HIS A 498 -1.94 -6.86 17.70
CA HIS A 498 -1.93 -5.57 18.39
C HIS A 498 -1.98 -4.41 17.37
N PRO A 499 -2.93 -3.45 17.48
CA PRO A 499 -3.19 -2.45 16.43
C PRO A 499 -1.96 -1.64 15.99
N PHE A 500 -1.12 -1.25 16.95
CA PHE A 500 0.11 -0.53 16.67
C PHE A 500 1.16 -1.41 15.96
N ILE A 501 1.32 -2.66 16.39
CA ILE A 501 2.27 -3.60 15.79
C ILE A 501 1.81 -3.99 14.39
N ALA A 502 0.52 -4.29 14.22
CA ALA A 502 -0.10 -4.55 12.92
C ALA A 502 0.15 -3.40 11.93
N LYS A 503 -0.03 -2.15 12.38
CA LYS A 503 0.24 -0.96 11.57
C LYS A 503 1.72 -0.80 11.25
N MET A 504 2.62 -1.03 12.22
CA MET A 504 4.06 -1.00 11.99
C MET A 504 4.51 -2.09 11.01
N LEU A 505 3.99 -3.31 11.14
CA LEU A 505 4.23 -4.42 10.20
C LEU A 505 3.71 -4.10 8.80
N ALA A 506 2.54 -3.46 8.69
CA ALA A 506 1.97 -3.07 7.40
C ALA A 506 2.77 -1.97 6.68
N HIS A 507 3.42 -1.07 7.43
CA HIS A 507 4.20 0.05 6.88
C HIS A 507 5.70 -0.19 6.87
N SER A 508 6.17 -1.29 7.46
CA SER A 508 7.56 -1.70 7.46
C SER A 508 7.80 -2.76 6.40
N LYS A 509 8.97 -2.71 5.77
CA LYS A 509 9.41 -3.73 4.80
C LYS A 509 9.99 -4.98 5.48
N ASN A 510 10.22 -4.93 6.79
CA ASN A 510 10.83 -5.97 7.61
C ASN A 510 10.36 -5.93 9.07
N GLN A 511 10.71 -6.95 9.85
CA GLN A 511 10.34 -7.07 11.27
C GLN A 511 11.25 -6.23 12.20
N THR A 512 12.37 -5.69 11.71
CA THR A 512 13.36 -5.00 12.54
C THR A 512 12.78 -3.86 13.40
N PRO A 513 11.91 -2.96 12.90
CA PRO A 513 11.34 -1.91 13.73
C PRO A 513 10.47 -2.45 14.87
N VAL A 514 9.68 -3.50 14.60
CA VAL A 514 8.84 -4.10 15.64
C VAL A 514 9.66 -4.90 16.64
N THR A 515 10.73 -5.57 16.20
CA THR A 515 11.67 -6.26 17.08
C THR A 515 12.42 -5.28 17.98
N LEU A 516 13.00 -4.21 17.43
CA LEU A 516 13.70 -3.19 18.23
C LEU A 516 12.77 -2.51 19.22
N PHE A 517 11.54 -2.20 18.80
CA PHE A 517 10.54 -1.63 19.68
C PHE A 517 10.16 -2.60 20.81
N ALA A 518 9.86 -3.86 20.47
CA ALA A 518 9.54 -4.91 21.43
C ALA A 518 10.68 -5.17 22.43
N THR A 519 11.92 -5.24 21.98
CA THR A 519 13.10 -5.35 22.85
C THR A 519 13.23 -4.12 23.76
N SER A 520 13.03 -2.91 23.21
CA SER A 520 13.04 -1.67 24.01
C SER A 520 11.95 -1.65 25.08
N GLU A 521 10.75 -2.17 24.80
CA GLU A 521 9.65 -2.24 25.75
C GLU A 521 9.99 -3.14 26.94
N ILE A 522 10.53 -4.34 26.67
CA ILE A 522 10.97 -5.27 27.72
C ILE A 522 12.12 -4.71 28.53
N LEU A 523 13.09 -4.06 27.91
CA LEU A 523 14.18 -3.42 28.63
C LEU A 523 13.67 -2.27 29.49
N THR A 524 12.69 -1.51 29.01
CA THR A 524 12.05 -0.48 29.82
C THR A 524 11.40 -1.08 31.06
N ASP A 525 10.65 -2.18 30.92
CA ASP A 525 10.04 -2.89 32.06
C ASP A 525 11.11 -3.39 33.04
N ALA A 526 12.19 -4.00 32.51
CA ALA A 526 13.30 -4.47 33.31
C ALA A 526 14.03 -3.33 34.07
N PHE A 527 14.30 -2.20 33.42
CA PHE A 527 14.97 -1.05 34.03
C PHE A 527 14.11 -0.35 35.09
N LEU A 528 12.80 -0.22 34.86
CA LEU A 528 11.89 0.38 35.86
C LEU A 528 11.91 -0.45 37.15
N ARG A 529 11.94 -1.78 37.02
CA ARG A 529 12.04 -2.72 38.15
C ARG A 529 13.40 -2.70 38.83
N GLU A 530 14.48 -2.72 38.06
CA GLU A 530 15.83 -2.56 38.60
C GLU A 530 15.98 -1.25 39.38
N GLY A 531 15.37 -0.17 38.89
CA GLY A 531 15.31 1.13 39.56
C GLY A 531 14.43 1.19 40.82
N GLY A 532 13.77 0.08 41.19
CA GLY A 532 12.93 -0.01 42.38
C GLY A 532 11.59 0.74 42.25
N ILE A 533 11.13 1.02 41.03
CA ILE A 533 9.80 1.60 40.81
C ILE A 533 8.75 0.52 41.11
N SER A 534 7.68 0.93 41.78
CA SER A 534 6.64 0.01 42.22
C SER A 534 5.98 -0.70 41.03
N PRO A 535 5.61 -1.99 41.14
CA PRO A 535 4.92 -2.72 40.07
C PRO A 535 3.64 -2.04 39.60
N GLU A 536 2.94 -1.36 40.50
CA GLU A 536 1.67 -0.66 40.25
C GLU A 536 1.90 0.57 39.37
N THR A 537 2.91 1.37 39.71
CA THR A 537 3.31 2.53 38.91
C THR A 537 3.79 2.09 37.52
N THR A 538 4.53 0.97 37.48
CA THR A 538 5.01 0.38 36.22
C THR A 538 3.85 -0.09 35.34
N ALA A 539 2.86 -0.78 35.92
CA ALA A 539 1.65 -1.24 35.23
C ALA A 539 0.81 -0.07 34.72
N GLU A 540 0.66 1.01 35.51
CA GLU A 540 -0.06 2.22 35.09
C GLU A 540 0.63 2.90 33.90
N VAL A 541 1.97 3.03 33.94
CA VAL A 541 2.77 3.61 32.84
C VAL A 541 2.60 2.80 31.56
N PHE A 542 2.71 1.48 31.62
CA PHE A 542 2.53 0.64 30.43
C PHE A 542 1.09 0.63 29.93
N SER A 543 0.09 0.67 30.83
CA SER A 543 -1.33 0.80 30.45
C SER A 543 -1.63 2.14 29.75
N LEU A 544 -1.06 3.25 30.23
CA LEU A 544 -1.16 4.56 29.56
C LEU A 544 -0.48 4.53 28.18
N ARG A 545 0.69 3.91 28.10
CA ARG A 545 1.47 3.79 26.87
C ARG A 545 0.76 2.92 25.83
N ASP A 546 0.25 1.75 26.22
CA ASP A 546 -0.51 0.86 25.34
C ASP A 546 -1.75 1.57 24.74
N ARG A 547 -2.53 2.27 25.58
CA ARG A 547 -3.65 3.11 25.11
C ARG A 547 -3.21 4.17 24.10
N ALA A 548 -2.10 4.88 24.36
CA ALA A 548 -1.57 5.87 23.44
C ALA A 548 -1.14 5.23 22.11
N LEU A 549 -0.49 4.07 22.15
CA LEU A 549 -0.07 3.33 20.95
C LEU A 549 -1.26 2.88 20.10
N ARG A 550 -2.34 2.41 20.71
CA ARG A 550 -3.60 2.06 20.01
C ARG A 550 -4.23 3.28 19.35
N GLN A 551 -4.28 4.42 20.05
CA GLN A 551 -4.76 5.68 19.48
C GLN A 551 -3.90 6.17 18.30
N ILE A 552 -2.57 6.09 18.40
CA ILE A 552 -1.64 6.39 17.29
C ILE A 552 -1.88 5.45 16.10
N ALA A 553 -2.26 4.19 16.37
CA ALA A 553 -2.63 3.25 15.35
C ALA A 553 -3.94 3.62 14.62
N GLY A 554 -4.76 4.51 15.20
CA GLY A 554 -6.09 4.84 14.69
C GLY A 554 -7.16 3.84 15.13
N ASP A 555 -6.85 2.99 16.12
CA ASP A 555 -7.81 2.13 16.79
C ASP A 555 -8.26 2.83 18.08
N TYR A 556 -9.52 3.28 18.08
CA TYR A 556 -10.11 4.03 19.20
C TYR A 556 -10.73 3.12 20.27
N GLY A 557 -10.58 1.79 20.15
CA GLY A 557 -11.28 0.82 20.99
C GLY A 557 -12.77 0.73 20.63
N PRO A 558 -13.53 -0.17 21.27
CA PRO A 558 -14.97 -0.28 21.06
C PRO A 558 -15.67 0.99 21.54
N ASP A 559 -16.47 1.61 20.66
CA ASP A 559 -17.30 2.78 20.98
C ASP A 559 -18.36 2.39 22.02
N ALA A 560 -18.40 3.08 23.16
CA ALA A 560 -19.37 2.83 24.23
C ALA A 560 -20.82 2.88 23.71
N ALA A 561 -21.11 3.73 22.72
CA ALA A 561 -22.44 3.78 22.10
C ALA A 561 -22.75 2.54 21.25
N GLU A 562 -21.76 2.08 20.49
CA GLU A 562 -21.88 0.84 19.72
C GLU A 562 -22.06 -0.38 20.64
N VAL A 563 -21.34 -0.42 21.76
CA VAL A 563 -21.44 -1.48 22.78
C VAL A 563 -22.81 -1.47 23.47
N LEU A 564 -23.31 -0.30 23.88
CA LEU A 564 -24.65 -0.18 24.48
C LEU A 564 -25.75 -0.61 23.51
N ARG A 565 -25.59 -0.28 22.22
CA ARG A 565 -26.49 -0.75 21.14
C ARG A 565 -26.40 -2.26 20.96
N HIS A 566 -25.19 -2.83 20.94
CA HIS A 566 -24.97 -4.27 20.84
C HIS A 566 -25.60 -5.02 22.01
N LEU A 567 -25.41 -4.57 23.25
CA LEU A 567 -26.03 -5.15 24.43
C LEU A 567 -27.57 -5.15 24.37
N SER A 568 -28.18 -4.16 23.70
CA SER A 568 -29.64 -4.10 23.53
C SER A 568 -30.22 -5.06 22.49
N ILE A 569 -29.43 -5.47 21.49
CA ILE A 569 -29.89 -6.33 20.40
C ILE A 569 -29.34 -7.76 20.46
N ALA A 570 -28.32 -8.01 21.29
CA ALA A 570 -27.59 -9.27 21.32
C ALA A 570 -28.36 -10.45 21.94
N ASP A 571 -29.52 -10.23 22.56
CA ASP A 571 -30.30 -11.28 23.22
C ASP A 571 -30.77 -12.43 22.29
N GLN A 572 -30.64 -12.28 20.97
CA GLN A 572 -31.11 -13.24 19.97
C GLN A 572 -29.99 -14.12 19.38
N ASP A 573 -28.72 -13.75 19.55
CA ASP A 573 -27.58 -14.42 18.95
C ASP A 573 -26.48 -14.64 20.00
N LYS A 574 -26.07 -15.91 20.17
CA LYS A 574 -25.10 -16.29 21.20
C LYS A 574 -23.73 -15.64 20.96
N ASP A 575 -23.22 -15.71 19.73
CA ASP A 575 -21.91 -15.14 19.36
C ASP A 575 -21.92 -13.61 19.48
N ALA A 576 -23.05 -12.97 19.12
CA ALA A 576 -23.21 -11.53 19.28
C ALA A 576 -23.23 -11.11 20.76
N LEU A 577 -23.88 -11.90 21.63
CA LEU A 577 -23.93 -11.62 23.06
C LEU A 577 -22.56 -11.78 23.72
N GLU A 578 -21.83 -12.85 23.42
CA GLU A 578 -20.46 -13.04 23.89
C GLU A 578 -19.57 -11.84 23.53
N LYS A 579 -19.63 -11.42 22.26
CA LYS A 579 -18.84 -10.28 21.79
C LYS A 579 -19.25 -8.99 22.50
N ALA A 580 -20.54 -8.74 22.66
CA ALA A 580 -21.06 -7.54 23.33
C ALA A 580 -20.65 -7.47 24.81
N VAL A 581 -20.65 -8.61 25.52
CA VAL A 581 -20.22 -8.69 26.92
C VAL A 581 -18.72 -8.38 27.03
N GLY A 582 -17.87 -9.04 26.23
CA GLY A 582 -16.44 -8.75 26.22
C GLY A 582 -16.12 -7.28 25.91
N GLN A 583 -16.79 -6.70 24.91
CA GLN A 583 -16.62 -5.28 24.57
C GLN A 583 -17.08 -4.33 25.69
N ALA A 584 -18.16 -4.66 26.41
CA ALA A 584 -18.64 -3.89 27.56
C ALA A 584 -17.63 -3.85 28.70
N PHE A 585 -16.99 -4.98 29.01
CA PHE A 585 -15.97 -5.00 30.04
C PHE A 585 -14.67 -4.32 29.60
N ILE A 586 -14.31 -4.32 28.31
CA ILE A 586 -13.25 -3.46 27.77
C ILE A 586 -13.56 -1.98 28.04
N VAL A 587 -14.81 -1.53 27.81
CA VAL A 587 -15.23 -0.15 28.12
C VAL A 587 -15.13 0.15 29.62
N LEU A 588 -15.40 -0.83 30.48
CA LEU A 588 -15.25 -0.70 31.94
C LEU A 588 -13.79 -0.76 32.43
N GLY A 589 -12.81 -0.98 31.53
CA GLY A 589 -11.38 -1.00 31.85
C GLY A 589 -10.77 -2.38 32.10
N PHE A 590 -11.45 -3.46 31.71
CA PHE A 590 -10.92 -4.82 31.77
C PHE A 590 -10.16 -5.20 30.48
N GLU A 591 -9.18 -6.09 30.61
CA GLU A 591 -8.63 -6.86 29.48
C GLU A 591 -9.60 -8.02 29.18
N TYR A 592 -9.78 -8.37 27.90
CA TYR A 592 -10.73 -9.41 27.47
C TYR A 592 -10.07 -10.45 26.57
N GLU A 593 -10.13 -11.72 26.99
CA GLU A 593 -9.71 -12.88 26.20
C GLU A 593 -10.93 -13.72 25.82
N ARG A 594 -11.17 -13.90 24.50
CA ARG A 594 -12.27 -14.74 24.00
C ARG A 594 -11.85 -16.22 23.99
N ARG A 595 -12.70 -17.09 24.56
CA ARG A 595 -12.47 -18.55 24.57
C ARG A 595 -13.51 -19.34 23.74
N GLY A 596 -14.57 -18.69 23.26
CA GLY A 596 -15.67 -19.30 22.50
C GLY A 596 -15.25 -20.00 21.20
N GLY A 597 -15.53 -21.31 21.11
CA GLY A 597 -15.32 -22.17 19.94
C GLY A 597 -14.81 -23.58 20.29
N ASN A 598 -15.71 -24.58 20.34
CA ASN A 598 -15.42 -26.03 20.43
C ASN A 598 -14.71 -26.62 21.67
N ARG A 599 -14.56 -25.89 22.78
CA ARG A 599 -14.25 -26.49 24.10
C ARG A 599 -15.24 -25.94 25.13
N GLY A 600 -16.07 -26.80 25.71
CA GLY A 600 -17.06 -26.36 26.71
C GLY A 600 -16.40 -25.84 27.98
N GLY A 601 -16.97 -24.81 28.61
CA GLY A 601 -16.56 -24.33 29.94
C GLY A 601 -16.94 -22.89 30.25
N ALA A 602 -16.61 -21.94 29.37
CA ALA A 602 -16.89 -20.50 29.50
C ALA A 602 -16.74 -19.81 28.13
N ASP A 603 -17.36 -18.65 27.96
CA ASP A 603 -17.29 -17.91 26.69
C ASP A 603 -16.09 -16.93 26.65
N GLY A 604 -15.60 -16.47 27.81
CA GLY A 604 -14.41 -15.62 27.89
C GLY A 604 -13.85 -15.37 29.30
N ILE A 605 -12.69 -14.73 29.33
CA ILE A 605 -11.94 -14.33 30.54
C ILE A 605 -11.80 -12.80 30.52
N LEU A 606 -11.93 -12.19 31.71
CA LEU A 606 -11.81 -10.76 31.93
C LEU A 606 -10.79 -10.51 33.05
N ASP A 607 -9.76 -9.72 32.77
CA ASP A 607 -8.73 -9.36 33.75
C ASP A 607 -8.84 -7.88 34.13
N ALA A 608 -8.98 -7.60 35.42
CA ALA A 608 -8.90 -6.24 35.96
C ALA A 608 -7.52 -5.99 36.56
N ARG A 609 -6.82 -4.98 36.04
CA ARG A 609 -5.53 -4.52 36.53
C ARG A 609 -5.74 -3.34 37.48
N LEU A 610 -5.72 -3.61 38.78
CA LEU A 610 -5.85 -2.62 39.85
C LEU A 610 -4.50 -2.30 40.52
N GLY A 611 -3.46 -3.09 40.26
CA GLY A 611 -2.19 -2.97 40.95
C GLY A 611 -2.26 -3.59 42.35
N LYS A 612 -1.63 -2.94 43.33
CA LYS A 612 -1.42 -3.45 44.68
C LYS A 612 -1.71 -2.35 45.70
N SER A 613 -2.39 -2.70 46.79
CA SER A 613 -2.42 -1.88 48.01
C SER A 613 -1.17 -2.16 48.87
N GLU A 614 -0.97 -1.43 49.96
CA GLU A 614 0.21 -1.59 50.85
C GLU A 614 0.48 -3.04 51.30
N THR A 615 -0.50 -3.94 51.21
CA THR A 615 -0.39 -5.34 51.68
C THR A 615 -0.84 -6.43 50.71
N LYS A 616 -1.62 -6.15 49.65
CA LYS A 616 -2.11 -7.20 48.72
C LYS A 616 -2.28 -6.71 47.28
N LEU A 617 -2.04 -7.63 46.35
CA LEU A 617 -2.39 -7.55 44.94
C LEU A 617 -3.92 -7.38 44.82
N GLU A 618 -4.38 -6.27 44.23
CA GLU A 618 -5.81 -5.95 44.11
C GLU A 618 -6.38 -6.35 42.74
N ASP A 619 -5.53 -6.74 41.79
CA ASP A 619 -5.94 -7.34 40.52
C ASP A 619 -6.91 -8.49 40.76
N PHE A 620 -7.87 -8.64 39.86
CA PHE A 620 -8.80 -9.76 39.91
C PHE A 620 -9.20 -10.23 38.52
N ARG A 621 -9.42 -11.52 38.42
CA ARG A 621 -9.82 -12.20 37.19
C ARG A 621 -11.23 -12.73 37.30
N ILE A 622 -11.98 -12.60 36.21
CA ILE A 622 -13.36 -13.06 36.10
C ILE A 622 -13.50 -13.97 34.88
N VAL A 623 -14.18 -15.09 35.05
CA VAL A 623 -14.64 -15.91 33.92
C VAL A 623 -16.13 -15.74 33.71
N TYR A 624 -16.62 -15.79 32.48
CA TYR A 624 -18.05 -15.64 32.24
C TYR A 624 -18.64 -16.58 31.20
N ASP A 625 -19.94 -16.81 31.32
CA ASP A 625 -20.75 -17.63 30.43
C ASP A 625 -22.01 -16.86 30.03
N ALA A 626 -22.18 -16.61 28.74
CA ALA A 626 -23.29 -15.87 28.17
C ALA A 626 -24.37 -16.83 27.65
N LYS A 627 -25.61 -16.66 28.14
CA LYS A 627 -26.73 -17.52 27.81
C LYS A 627 -27.82 -16.77 27.05
N THR A 628 -28.15 -17.30 25.87
CA THR A 628 -29.32 -16.91 25.07
C THR A 628 -30.37 -18.01 25.06
N THR A 629 -31.63 -17.65 24.83
CA THR A 629 -32.74 -18.60 24.70
C THR A 629 -33.81 -18.04 23.79
N ALA A 630 -34.44 -18.89 22.98
CA ALA A 630 -35.59 -18.51 22.16
C ALA A 630 -36.90 -18.37 22.98
N GLY A 631 -36.93 -18.90 24.22
CA GLY A 631 -38.07 -18.77 25.13
C GLY A 631 -38.08 -17.45 25.91
N SER A 632 -39.12 -17.20 26.71
CA SER A 632 -39.24 -15.97 27.50
C SER A 632 -38.23 -15.82 28.64
N SER A 633 -37.59 -16.91 29.07
CA SER A 633 -36.58 -16.93 30.13
C SER A 633 -35.69 -18.17 30.03
N ILE A 634 -34.47 -18.07 30.57
CA ILE A 634 -33.49 -19.16 30.64
C ILE A 634 -33.87 -20.10 31.78
N SER A 635 -34.06 -21.39 31.48
CA SER A 635 -34.27 -22.42 32.51
C SER A 635 -32.98 -22.70 33.25
N VAL A 636 -33.09 -23.02 34.55
CA VAL A 636 -31.98 -23.34 35.45
C VAL A 636 -31.16 -24.54 34.96
N ASP A 637 -31.76 -25.47 34.23
CA ASP A 637 -31.06 -26.64 33.68
C ASP A 637 -30.08 -26.28 32.55
N LYS A 638 -30.26 -25.10 31.93
CA LYS A 638 -29.34 -24.57 30.91
C LYS A 638 -28.20 -23.76 31.50
N VAL A 639 -28.19 -23.58 32.82
CA VAL A 639 -27.17 -22.82 33.55
C VAL A 639 -26.18 -23.81 34.14
N HIS A 640 -25.00 -23.93 33.52
CA HIS A 640 -24.00 -24.93 33.85
C HIS A 640 -23.00 -24.40 34.89
N PHE A 641 -23.46 -24.21 36.13
CA PHE A 641 -22.65 -23.69 37.24
C PHE A 641 -21.37 -24.50 37.47
N ASP A 642 -21.46 -25.83 37.43
CA ASP A 642 -20.30 -26.71 37.70
C ASP A 642 -19.22 -26.57 36.62
N ALA A 643 -19.61 -26.46 35.35
CA ALA A 643 -18.68 -26.30 34.25
C ALA A 643 -17.92 -24.96 34.33
N LEU A 644 -18.63 -23.87 34.64
CA LEU A 644 -18.01 -22.55 34.80
C LEU A 644 -17.11 -22.51 36.04
N TRP A 645 -17.48 -23.21 37.12
CA TRP A 645 -16.67 -23.31 38.32
C TRP A 645 -15.36 -24.08 38.10
N ASP A 646 -15.42 -25.21 37.39
CA ASP A 646 -14.21 -25.97 37.03
C ASP A 646 -13.31 -25.15 36.10
N PHE A 647 -13.91 -24.37 35.19
CA PHE A 647 -13.17 -23.44 34.33
C PHE A 647 -12.51 -22.31 35.14
N LYS A 648 -13.23 -21.68 36.07
CA LYS A 648 -12.70 -20.68 37.00
C LYS A 648 -11.48 -21.21 37.75
N LYS A 649 -11.54 -22.44 38.25
CA LYS A 649 -10.41 -23.10 38.95
C LYS A 649 -9.22 -23.33 38.02
N THR A 650 -9.49 -23.76 36.79
CA THR A 650 -8.45 -24.00 35.78
C THR A 650 -7.71 -22.70 35.42
N GLU A 651 -8.46 -21.61 35.26
CA GLU A 651 -7.92 -20.28 34.90
C GLU A 651 -7.43 -19.46 36.10
N SER A 652 -7.47 -20.03 37.31
CA SER A 652 -7.14 -19.37 38.58
C SER A 652 -7.87 -18.02 38.76
N ALA A 653 -9.14 -17.96 38.37
CA ALA A 653 -9.94 -16.74 38.42
C ALA A 653 -10.58 -16.51 39.80
N ASP A 654 -10.64 -15.25 40.22
CA ASP A 654 -11.21 -14.83 41.51
C ASP A 654 -12.74 -14.92 41.51
N PHE A 655 -13.37 -14.52 40.41
CA PHE A 655 -14.82 -14.47 40.27
C PHE A 655 -15.30 -15.17 39.00
N GLY A 656 -16.60 -15.37 38.93
CA GLY A 656 -17.23 -15.73 37.66
C GLY A 656 -18.70 -15.41 37.67
N PHE A 657 -19.23 -15.15 36.48
CA PHE A 657 -20.64 -14.79 36.34
C PHE A 657 -21.31 -15.41 35.13
N ILE A 658 -22.63 -15.52 35.22
CA ILE A 658 -23.49 -15.96 34.16
C ILE A 658 -24.41 -14.81 33.80
N ILE A 659 -24.46 -14.48 32.50
CA ILE A 659 -25.25 -13.36 31.99
C ILE A 659 -26.26 -13.82 30.95
N GLY A 660 -27.45 -13.22 30.96
CA GLY A 660 -28.47 -13.46 29.95
C GLY A 660 -29.61 -12.47 30.02
N LYS A 661 -30.56 -12.57 29.08
CA LYS A 661 -31.70 -11.64 28.99
C LYS A 661 -32.60 -11.68 30.22
N LYS A 662 -32.96 -12.90 30.67
CA LYS A 662 -33.92 -13.16 31.74
C LYS A 662 -33.80 -14.59 32.24
N PHE A 663 -33.89 -14.82 33.55
CA PHE A 663 -33.86 -16.16 34.15
C PHE A 663 -35.23 -16.57 34.72
N ALA A 664 -35.54 -17.87 34.67
CA ALA A 664 -36.82 -18.39 35.17
C ALA A 664 -36.92 -18.24 36.70
N GLY A 665 -37.92 -17.47 37.15
CA GLY A 665 -38.17 -17.24 38.58
C GLY A 665 -37.25 -16.21 39.24
N GLN A 666 -36.50 -15.40 38.48
CA GLN A 666 -35.52 -14.44 39.03
C GLN A 666 -36.04 -13.51 40.15
N GLU A 667 -37.35 -13.19 40.14
CA GLU A 667 -38.01 -12.30 41.12
C GLU A 667 -38.33 -12.97 42.46
N SER A 668 -38.26 -14.29 42.53
CA SER A 668 -38.58 -15.07 43.74
C SER A 668 -37.29 -15.58 44.38
N ASP A 669 -37.08 -15.26 45.65
CA ASP A 669 -35.93 -15.74 46.44
C ASP A 669 -35.91 -17.30 46.49
N ASP A 670 -37.08 -17.93 46.39
CA ASP A 670 -37.26 -19.39 46.34
C ASP A 670 -37.13 -20.02 44.94
N SER A 671 -36.67 -19.28 43.92
CA SER A 671 -36.49 -19.86 42.59
C SER A 671 -35.30 -20.82 42.55
N ALA A 672 -35.32 -21.77 41.60
CA ALA A 672 -34.23 -22.74 41.48
C ALA A 672 -32.89 -22.07 41.09
N VAL A 673 -32.90 -20.93 40.40
CA VAL A 673 -31.68 -20.19 40.04
C VAL A 673 -31.14 -19.47 41.28
N ASN A 674 -32.00 -18.76 42.03
CA ASN A 674 -31.59 -18.04 43.23
C ASN A 674 -31.15 -19.02 44.33
N ARG A 675 -31.86 -20.14 44.54
CA ARG A 675 -31.42 -21.18 45.48
C ARG A 675 -30.05 -21.75 45.14
N ARG A 676 -29.78 -22.07 43.86
CA ARG A 676 -28.46 -22.59 43.46
C ARG A 676 -27.35 -21.56 43.68
N THR A 677 -27.61 -20.31 43.33
CA THR A 677 -26.69 -19.19 43.58
C THR A 677 -26.45 -18.96 45.08
N SER A 678 -27.50 -18.93 45.90
CA SER A 678 -27.40 -18.74 47.35
C SER A 678 -26.73 -19.92 48.06
N GLN A 679 -27.04 -21.17 47.66
CA GLN A 679 -26.35 -22.37 48.18
C GLN A 679 -24.88 -22.40 47.78
N GLY A 680 -24.54 -21.86 46.60
CA GLY A 680 -23.17 -21.69 46.14
C GLY A 680 -22.38 -20.63 46.92
N ARG A 681 -23.01 -19.74 47.69
CA ARG A 681 -22.30 -18.63 48.38
C ARG A 681 -21.17 -19.10 49.30
N GLU A 682 -21.29 -20.30 49.90
CA GLU A 682 -20.26 -20.88 50.78
C GLU A 682 -19.32 -21.90 50.09
N ASP A 683 -19.71 -22.47 48.94
CA ASP A 683 -18.93 -23.52 48.23
C ASP A 683 -18.41 -23.05 46.86
N ARG A 684 -19.28 -22.47 46.03
CA ARG A 684 -19.05 -22.09 44.62
C ARG A 684 -19.70 -20.74 44.29
N PRO A 685 -19.21 -19.61 44.83
CA PRO A 685 -19.85 -18.31 44.65
C PRO A 685 -19.76 -17.88 43.18
N MET A 686 -20.91 -17.67 42.55
CA MET A 686 -21.05 -17.24 41.15
C MET A 686 -22.14 -16.18 41.01
N THR A 687 -21.83 -15.07 40.33
CA THR A 687 -22.79 -13.99 40.11
C THR A 687 -23.71 -14.32 38.94
N VAL A 688 -24.99 -14.03 39.07
CA VAL A 688 -25.98 -14.14 37.99
C VAL A 688 -26.53 -12.75 37.74
N MET A 689 -26.35 -12.23 36.52
CA MET A 689 -26.77 -10.88 36.15
C MET A 689 -27.50 -10.84 34.80
N LEU A 690 -28.23 -9.75 34.56
CA LEU A 690 -28.94 -9.54 33.31
C LEU A 690 -28.11 -8.70 32.34
N THR A 691 -28.38 -8.85 31.04
CA THR A 691 -27.84 -7.93 30.01
C THR A 691 -28.21 -6.48 30.31
N ALA A 692 -29.39 -6.24 30.88
CA ALA A 692 -29.82 -4.93 31.36
C ALA A 692 -28.94 -4.38 32.51
N HIS A 693 -28.45 -5.23 33.42
CA HIS A 693 -27.58 -4.80 34.52
C HIS A 693 -26.21 -4.37 34.00
N LEU A 694 -25.61 -5.14 33.09
CA LEU A 694 -24.33 -4.79 32.47
C LEU A 694 -24.47 -3.49 31.66
N ARG A 695 -25.57 -3.33 30.92
CA ARG A 695 -25.87 -2.07 30.22
C ARG A 695 -25.93 -0.91 31.21
N ARG A 696 -26.64 -1.06 32.32
CA ARG A 696 -26.76 -0.01 33.36
C ARG A 696 -25.40 0.32 33.99
N LEU A 697 -24.55 -0.67 34.23
CA LEU A 697 -23.20 -0.48 34.73
C LEU A 697 -22.34 0.35 33.76
N VAL A 698 -22.40 0.05 32.46
CA VAL A 698 -21.71 0.84 31.42
C VAL A 698 -22.26 2.27 31.34
N GLU A 699 -23.57 2.47 31.48
CA GLU A 699 -24.18 3.81 31.56
C GLU A 699 -23.68 4.60 32.78
N LEU A 700 -23.60 3.96 33.95
CA LEU A 700 -23.06 4.59 35.17
C LEU A 700 -21.57 4.89 35.04
N HIS A 701 -20.79 3.97 34.45
CA HIS A 701 -19.37 4.20 34.18
C HIS A 701 -19.18 5.41 33.26
N TYR A 702 -20.01 5.53 32.24
CA TYR A 702 -19.98 6.66 31.33
C TYR A 702 -20.35 7.99 32.00
N ARG A 703 -21.36 7.99 32.87
CA ARG A 703 -21.86 9.21 33.55
C ARG A 703 -20.97 9.67 34.70
N PHE A 704 -20.42 8.73 35.46
CA PHE A 704 -19.82 8.99 36.76
C PHE A 704 -18.40 8.43 36.93
N GLY A 705 -17.89 7.63 35.99
CA GLY A 705 -16.55 7.07 36.05
C GLY A 705 -16.39 5.96 37.09
N VAL A 706 -17.24 4.92 37.01
CA VAL A 706 -17.19 3.74 37.89
C VAL A 706 -15.82 3.07 37.83
N THR A 707 -15.15 2.90 38.96
CA THR A 707 -13.79 2.34 39.02
C THR A 707 -13.81 0.80 39.05
N LEU A 708 -12.69 0.16 38.66
CA LEU A 708 -12.55 -1.29 38.77
C LEU A 708 -12.69 -1.81 40.21
N THR A 709 -12.33 -1.00 41.23
CA THR A 709 -12.55 -1.33 42.64
C THR A 709 -14.05 -1.39 42.97
N GLN A 710 -14.83 -0.42 42.47
CA GLN A 710 -16.29 -0.47 42.61
C GLN A 710 -16.86 -1.67 41.85
N VAL A 711 -16.38 -1.97 40.64
CA VAL A 711 -16.82 -3.17 39.92
C VAL A 711 -16.43 -4.45 40.66
N ARG A 712 -15.34 -4.48 41.43
CA ARG A 712 -14.98 -5.63 42.27
C ARG A 712 -15.99 -5.85 43.41
N ASP A 713 -16.43 -4.78 44.06
CA ASP A 713 -17.43 -4.84 45.15
C ASP A 713 -18.73 -5.53 44.69
N LEU A 714 -19.09 -5.40 43.41
CA LEU A 714 -20.22 -6.11 42.82
C LEU A 714 -20.04 -7.63 42.93
N PHE A 715 -18.88 -8.15 42.52
CA PHE A 715 -18.62 -9.60 42.50
C PHE A 715 -18.30 -10.17 43.88
N ASP A 716 -17.82 -9.35 44.81
CA ASP A 716 -17.64 -9.72 46.22
C ASP A 716 -18.98 -9.81 46.97
N GLY A 717 -19.94 -8.92 46.66
CA GLY A 717 -21.17 -8.74 47.44
C GLY A 717 -22.43 -9.35 46.85
N ALA A 718 -22.58 -9.35 45.52
CA ALA A 718 -23.83 -9.64 44.84
C ALA A 718 -23.74 -10.89 43.96
N LEU A 719 -24.50 -11.93 44.33
CA LEU A 719 -24.53 -13.19 43.60
C LEU A 719 -25.83 -13.36 42.81
N THR A 720 -26.97 -12.90 43.33
CA THR A 720 -28.28 -13.05 42.70
C THR A 720 -28.64 -11.84 41.84
N VAL A 721 -29.58 -12.03 40.89
CA VAL A 721 -30.11 -10.95 40.04
C VAL A 721 -30.60 -9.76 40.88
N LYS A 722 -31.29 -10.03 41.99
CA LYS A 722 -31.82 -9.02 42.89
C LYS A 722 -30.72 -8.25 43.63
N GLU A 723 -29.71 -8.94 44.15
CA GLU A 723 -28.57 -8.30 44.83
C GLU A 723 -27.77 -7.41 43.87
N VAL A 724 -27.62 -7.82 42.60
CA VAL A 724 -26.94 -7.02 41.57
C VAL A 724 -27.71 -5.73 41.27
N GLU A 725 -29.04 -5.80 41.19
CA GLU A 725 -29.91 -4.63 40.99
C GLU A 725 -29.85 -3.67 42.19
N GLU A 726 -29.93 -4.20 43.42
CA GLU A 726 -29.79 -3.41 44.65
C GLU A 726 -28.42 -2.72 44.74
N TRP A 727 -27.36 -3.42 44.32
CA TRP A 727 -26.00 -2.86 44.27
C TRP A 727 -25.90 -1.71 43.26
N LEU A 728 -26.46 -1.86 42.05
CA LEU A 728 -26.46 -0.81 41.02
C LEU A 728 -27.22 0.44 41.49
N GLN A 729 -28.37 0.27 42.14
CA GLN A 729 -29.16 1.38 42.68
C GLN A 729 -28.41 2.12 43.79
N LYS A 730 -27.73 1.37 44.67
CA LYS A 730 -26.89 1.95 45.72
C LYS A 730 -25.72 2.73 45.12
N LEU A 731 -25.01 2.14 44.17
CA LEU A 731 -23.89 2.78 43.48
C LEU A 731 -24.34 4.08 42.79
N GLU A 732 -25.45 4.05 42.05
CA GLU A 732 -25.98 5.24 41.37
C GLU A 732 -26.32 6.36 42.36
N LYS A 733 -26.95 6.02 43.48
CA LYS A 733 -27.25 6.98 44.54
C LYS A 733 -25.97 7.56 45.15
N GLU A 734 -25.00 6.73 45.50
CA GLU A 734 -23.71 7.18 46.07
C GLU A 734 -22.95 8.08 45.10
N LEU A 735 -22.89 7.73 43.82
CA LEU A 735 -22.25 8.54 42.78
C LEU A 735 -22.99 9.86 42.56
N SER A 736 -24.32 9.86 42.61
CA SER A 736 -25.14 11.07 42.46
C SER A 736 -25.06 12.01 43.67
N GLU A 737 -24.94 11.48 44.90
CA GLU A 737 -24.85 12.26 46.14
C GLU A 737 -23.44 12.77 46.43
N SER A 738 -22.41 11.98 46.14
CA SER A 738 -21.00 12.35 46.39
C SER A 738 -20.43 13.31 45.35
N GLN A 739 -21.04 13.40 44.16
CA GLN A 739 -20.50 14.14 43.03
C GLN A 739 -21.62 14.79 42.19
N PRO A 740 -22.04 16.04 42.48
CA PRO A 740 -23.11 16.70 41.71
C PRO A 740 -22.74 16.81 40.22
N PRO A 741 -23.68 16.66 39.28
CA PRO A 741 -23.37 16.61 37.85
C PRO A 741 -22.69 17.91 37.37
N VAL A 742 -21.68 17.76 36.51
CA VAL A 742 -20.97 18.90 35.92
C VAL A 742 -21.95 19.72 35.08
N PRO A 743 -22.05 21.05 35.26
CA PRO A 743 -22.97 21.88 34.49
C PRO A 743 -22.43 22.09 33.06
N LEU A 744 -22.62 21.08 32.21
CA LEU A 744 -22.06 20.98 30.86
C LEU A 744 -22.44 22.16 29.97
N ARG A 745 -23.69 22.65 30.05
CA ARG A 745 -24.14 23.81 29.27
C ARG A 745 -23.36 25.07 29.66
N LYS A 746 -23.14 25.28 30.96
CA LYS A 746 -22.38 26.42 31.49
C LYS A 746 -20.90 26.32 31.13
N LEU A 747 -20.31 25.14 31.23
CA LEU A 747 -18.92 24.87 30.87
C LEU A 747 -18.64 25.15 29.39
N LEU A 748 -19.44 24.59 28.48
CA LEU A 748 -19.27 24.78 27.03
C LEU A 748 -19.48 26.24 26.62
N LYS A 749 -20.48 26.93 27.20
CA LYS A 749 -20.72 28.35 26.93
C LYS A 749 -19.54 29.22 27.33
N LYS A 750 -18.93 28.97 28.50
CA LYS A 750 -17.76 29.71 28.95
C LYS A 750 -16.52 29.44 28.08
N LEU A 751 -16.34 28.21 27.62
CA LEU A 751 -15.28 27.88 26.65
C LEU A 751 -15.48 28.55 25.29
N GLU A 752 -16.74 28.69 24.85
CA GLU A 752 -17.09 29.44 23.64
C GLU A 752 -16.82 30.93 23.79
N GLU A 753 -17.17 31.54 24.95
CA GLU A 753 -16.85 32.94 25.26
C GLU A 753 -15.34 33.21 25.23
N CYS A 754 -14.51 32.24 25.63
CA CYS A 754 -13.05 32.32 25.55
C CYS A 754 -12.48 32.26 24.12
N LYS A 755 -13.25 31.89 23.10
CA LYS A 755 -12.78 31.95 21.69
C LYS A 755 -12.58 33.39 21.18
N GLY A 756 -13.17 34.38 21.85
CA GLY A 756 -13.12 35.79 21.42
C GLY A 756 -11.76 36.46 21.58
N ASP A 757 -10.81 35.81 22.26
CA ASP A 757 -9.45 36.31 22.46
C ASP A 757 -8.48 35.60 21.50
N THR A 758 -8.05 36.34 20.47
CA THR A 758 -7.20 35.84 19.36
C THR A 758 -5.86 35.20 19.77
N LEU A 759 -5.46 35.33 21.04
CA LEU A 759 -4.18 34.84 21.58
C LEU A 759 -4.32 33.70 22.60
N SER A 760 -5.53 33.31 23.02
CA SER A 760 -5.73 32.22 23.97
C SER A 760 -6.53 31.07 23.37
N GLN A 761 -6.00 29.84 23.46
CA GLN A 761 -6.80 28.65 23.19
C GLN A 761 -7.80 28.49 24.35
N PRO A 762 -9.08 28.16 24.09
CA PRO A 762 -10.04 27.91 25.17
C PRO A 762 -9.51 26.81 26.09
N ASN A 763 -9.35 27.12 27.37
CA ASN A 763 -8.73 26.22 28.34
C ASN A 763 -9.63 26.06 29.57
N ILE A 764 -9.77 24.82 30.04
CA ILE A 764 -10.63 24.44 31.16
C ILE A 764 -10.19 25.10 32.46
N HIS A 765 -8.88 25.20 32.70
CA HIS A 765 -8.36 25.86 33.90
C HIS A 765 -8.68 27.35 33.91
N ALA A 766 -8.60 28.01 32.75
CA ALA A 766 -8.95 29.43 32.60
C ALA A 766 -10.45 29.65 32.84
N VAL A 767 -11.32 28.87 32.19
CA VAL A 767 -12.78 28.94 32.37
C VAL A 767 -13.19 28.64 33.81
N ARG A 768 -12.58 27.62 34.43
CA ARG A 768 -12.78 27.29 35.84
C ARG A 768 -12.41 28.46 36.74
N MET A 769 -11.33 29.19 36.47
CA MET A 769 -10.95 30.37 37.27
C MET A 769 -11.92 31.54 37.13
N LEU A 770 -12.69 31.62 36.05
CA LEU A 770 -13.59 32.73 35.76
C LEU A 770 -15.03 32.51 36.26
N ASP A 771 -15.45 31.27 36.53
CA ASP A 771 -16.84 30.96 36.91
C ASP A 771 -16.95 30.34 38.33
N ALA A 772 -17.74 30.96 39.21
CA ALA A 772 -17.85 30.56 40.62
C ALA A 772 -18.45 29.16 40.83
N ARG A 773 -19.28 28.66 39.91
CA ARG A 773 -19.86 27.32 39.98
C ARG A 773 -18.88 26.28 39.47
N LEU A 774 -18.17 26.56 38.38
CA LEU A 774 -17.15 25.66 37.83
C LEU A 774 -15.93 25.50 38.76
N LYS A 775 -15.60 26.52 39.58
CA LYS A 775 -14.56 26.43 40.62
C LYS A 775 -14.75 25.30 41.62
N GLN A 776 -16.01 24.88 41.86
CA GLN A 776 -16.35 23.84 42.82
C GLN A 776 -16.01 22.42 42.33
N TYR A 777 -15.61 22.29 41.06
CA TYR A 777 -15.26 21.02 40.44
C TYR A 777 -13.74 20.94 40.27
N GLU A 778 -13.18 19.75 40.48
CA GLU A 778 -11.78 19.48 40.16
C GLU A 778 -11.55 19.58 38.64
N PRO A 779 -10.41 20.14 38.17
CA PRO A 779 -10.13 20.31 36.74
C PRO A 779 -10.24 19.01 35.95
N GLU A 780 -9.75 17.90 36.50
CA GLU A 780 -9.78 16.56 35.92
C GLU A 780 -11.22 16.10 35.66
N ARG A 781 -12.15 16.52 36.51
CA ARG A 781 -13.59 16.21 36.40
C ARG A 781 -14.25 16.99 35.27
N LEU A 782 -13.88 18.25 35.08
CA LEU A 782 -14.34 19.07 33.96
C LEU A 782 -13.77 18.56 32.62
N VAL A 783 -12.51 18.13 32.64
CA VAL A 783 -11.81 17.48 31.50
C VAL A 783 -12.50 16.17 31.12
N ALA A 784 -12.80 15.31 32.11
CA ALA A 784 -13.51 14.05 31.89
C ALA A 784 -14.91 14.26 31.31
N ALA A 785 -15.65 15.26 31.81
CA ALA A 785 -16.98 15.60 31.32
C ALA A 785 -16.95 16.07 29.85
N LEU A 786 -15.97 16.88 29.45
CA LEU A 786 -15.83 17.30 28.05
C LEU A 786 -15.31 16.18 27.15
N GLN A 787 -14.54 15.24 27.68
CA GLN A 787 -14.17 14.02 26.95
C GLN A 787 -15.35 13.11 26.72
N ALA A 788 -16.26 12.98 27.69
CA ALA A 788 -17.52 12.30 27.48
C ALA A 788 -18.28 12.96 26.30
N VAL A 789 -18.44 14.28 26.31
CA VAL A 789 -19.02 15.03 25.19
C VAL A 789 -18.29 14.73 23.87
N GLN A 790 -16.96 14.80 23.84
CA GLN A 790 -16.15 14.45 22.66
C GLN A 790 -16.41 13.02 22.17
N THR A 791 -16.59 12.06 23.07
CA THR A 791 -16.92 10.68 22.72
C THR A 791 -18.32 10.59 22.09
N ILE A 792 -19.32 11.31 22.62
CA ILE A 792 -20.70 11.28 22.09
C ILE A 792 -20.79 11.88 20.68
N VAL A 793 -20.23 13.07 20.48
CA VAL A 793 -20.41 13.82 19.23
C VAL A 793 -19.24 13.65 18.26
N GLY A 794 -18.12 13.11 18.72
CA GLY A 794 -16.90 12.90 17.96
C GLY A 794 -15.99 14.13 17.90
N THR A 795 -14.72 13.88 17.53
CA THR A 795 -13.65 14.90 17.45
C THR A 795 -13.91 16.02 16.44
N ARG A 796 -14.83 15.79 15.49
CA ARG A 796 -15.28 16.82 14.54
C ARG A 796 -16.03 17.97 15.23
N TRP A 797 -16.63 17.72 16.39
CA TRP A 797 -17.44 18.71 17.11
C TRP A 797 -16.67 19.40 18.22
N ILE A 798 -15.96 18.62 19.04
CA ILE A 798 -15.13 19.11 20.14
C ILE A 798 -13.92 18.19 20.31
N GLU A 799 -12.77 18.77 20.61
CA GLU A 799 -11.50 18.08 20.86
C GLU A 799 -10.90 18.62 22.17
N VAL A 800 -10.54 17.72 23.08
CA VAL A 800 -10.14 18.02 24.46
C VAL A 800 -8.77 17.39 24.72
N ASN A 801 -7.79 18.22 25.08
CA ASN A 801 -6.47 17.77 25.49
C ASN A 801 -6.46 17.43 26.99
N LYS A 802 -6.30 16.14 27.31
CA LYS A 802 -6.26 15.60 28.69
C LYS A 802 -5.20 16.25 29.58
N ALA A 803 -4.02 16.53 29.02
CA ALA A 803 -2.85 16.94 29.78
C ALA A 803 -2.80 18.46 30.00
N SER A 804 -3.23 19.25 29.01
CA SER A 804 -3.20 20.72 29.11
C SER A 804 -4.53 21.34 29.51
N GLY A 805 -5.64 20.60 29.40
CA GLY A 805 -6.99 21.14 29.59
C GLY A 805 -7.46 22.05 28.45
N ASP A 806 -6.75 22.07 27.32
CA ASP A 806 -7.15 22.84 26.13
C ASP A 806 -8.34 22.19 25.44
N VAL A 807 -9.24 23.02 24.92
CA VAL A 807 -10.47 22.59 24.25
C VAL A 807 -10.60 23.33 22.93
N ARG A 808 -10.68 22.55 21.85
CA ARG A 808 -11.02 23.06 20.53
C ARG A 808 -12.46 22.69 20.20
N MET A 809 -13.32 23.70 20.09
CA MET A 809 -14.70 23.51 19.68
C MET A 809 -14.87 23.97 18.23
N SER A 810 -15.30 23.07 17.35
CA SER A 810 -15.57 23.37 15.94
C SER A 810 -16.98 23.94 15.70
N HIS A 811 -17.85 23.83 16.70
CA HIS A 811 -19.24 24.31 16.69
C HIS A 811 -19.53 25.16 17.93
N THR A 812 -20.71 25.80 17.97
CA THR A 812 -21.19 26.57 19.12
C THR A 812 -21.56 25.65 20.29
N ALA A 813 -21.53 26.14 21.53
CA ALA A 813 -21.94 25.38 22.70
C ALA A 813 -23.36 24.82 22.55
N GLU A 814 -24.30 25.61 22.04
CA GLU A 814 -25.70 25.22 21.86
C GLU A 814 -25.86 24.10 20.82
N SER A 815 -25.16 24.20 19.68
CA SER A 815 -25.13 23.12 18.66
C SER A 815 -24.51 21.83 19.20
N ILE A 816 -23.44 21.91 19.99
CA ILE A 816 -22.80 20.73 20.61
C ILE A 816 -23.77 20.08 21.58
N ILE A 817 -24.41 20.85 22.46
CA ILE A 817 -25.42 20.34 23.40
C ILE A 817 -26.61 19.71 22.66
N THR A 818 -27.10 20.34 21.60
CA THR A 818 -28.21 19.80 20.81
C THR A 818 -27.84 18.47 20.16
N GLU A 819 -26.63 18.35 19.61
CA GLU A 819 -26.16 17.09 19.04
C GLU A 819 -25.88 16.04 20.13
N VAL A 820 -25.37 16.43 21.30
CA VAL A 820 -25.25 15.53 22.46
C VAL A 820 -26.62 14.99 22.85
N ASP A 821 -27.60 15.86 23.04
CA ASP A 821 -28.98 15.49 23.43
C ASP A 821 -29.61 14.60 22.35
N ARG A 822 -29.43 14.93 21.07
CA ARG A 822 -29.90 14.13 19.93
C ARG A 822 -29.26 12.74 19.92
N ARG A 823 -27.94 12.65 20.08
CA ARG A 823 -27.20 11.37 20.14
C ARG A 823 -27.57 10.54 21.36
N LEU A 824 -27.74 11.17 22.51
CA LEU A 824 -28.20 10.52 23.74
C LEU A 824 -29.61 9.93 23.57
N GLN A 825 -30.51 10.63 22.86
CA GLN A 825 -31.87 10.15 22.60
C GLN A 825 -31.94 9.12 21.47
N ASP A 826 -31.36 9.42 20.31
CA ASP A 826 -31.47 8.63 19.08
C ASP A 826 -30.59 7.37 19.11
N ASP A 827 -29.34 7.50 19.59
CA ASP A 827 -28.35 6.41 19.53
C ASP A 827 -28.31 5.60 20.84
N LEU A 828 -28.62 6.22 21.98
CA LEU A 828 -28.42 5.64 23.32
C LEU A 828 -29.72 5.41 24.12
N GLY A 829 -30.83 6.04 23.76
CA GLY A 829 -32.11 5.94 24.49
C GLY A 829 -32.08 6.51 25.91
N LEU A 830 -31.15 7.43 26.19
CA LEU A 830 -30.96 8.08 27.48
C LEU A 830 -31.74 9.42 27.53
N PRO A 831 -32.17 9.87 28.74
CA PRO A 831 -32.73 11.21 28.90
C PRO A 831 -31.71 12.29 28.51
N ALA A 832 -32.22 13.43 28.03
CA ALA A 832 -31.41 14.60 27.67
C ALA A 832 -30.57 15.06 28.87
N VAL A 833 -29.51 15.81 28.60
CA VAL A 833 -28.68 16.42 29.66
C VAL A 833 -29.55 17.43 30.42
N GLU A 834 -30.10 17.01 31.55
CA GLU A 834 -30.78 17.90 32.49
C GLU A 834 -29.73 18.79 33.16
N ASP A 835 -29.85 20.09 32.91
CA ASP A 835 -28.92 21.06 33.44
C ASP A 835 -29.72 22.27 33.92
N GLU A 836 -30.58 22.11 34.94
CA GLU A 836 -31.26 23.25 35.56
C GLU A 836 -31.73 22.98 37.00
N THR A 837 -31.08 23.65 37.95
CA THR A 837 -31.83 24.48 38.91
C THR A 837 -31.64 25.93 38.46
N PRO A 838 -32.72 26.70 38.23
CA PRO A 838 -32.60 28.10 37.83
C PRO A 838 -31.94 28.91 38.95
N GLU A 839 -30.90 29.66 38.62
CA GLU A 839 -30.29 30.65 39.52
C GLU A 839 -31.30 31.79 39.73
N SER A 840 -31.75 31.95 40.97
CA SER A 840 -32.49 33.12 41.47
C SER A 840 -31.59 34.33 41.68
#